data_AF-A0A496UMA2-F1
#
_entry.id   AF-A0A496UMA2-F1
#
_cell.length_a   1.000
_cell.length_b   1.000
_cell.length_c   1.000
_cell.angle_alpha   90.00
_cell.angle_beta   90.00
_cell.angle_gamma   90.00
#
_symmetry.space_group_name_H-M   'P 1'
#
loop_
_entity.id
_entity.type
_entity.pdbx_description
1 polymer ?
#
loop_
_entity_poly.entity_id
_entity_poly.type
_entity_poly.pdbx_seq_one_letter_code
_entity_poly.pdbx_strand_id
1 'polypeptide(L)'
;MNNPTVTSLCDGGLCRQDECFCDGAAQQEQREEDRNRGADKTCKGKEGCCCAQVQDLVRLDSVDRAGGGRAPGRWSTYRIANMDCPMEEALIRKKLGGMPGVNGLAFNLMQRTLKVRHELSALPAITEALLSLKLEAKLMETASEAGEDVAAPEIPWKKLALAGLLAAAAEALELVYHWNQGFLGIEPHAWRIQAVAVMAWLPIVLAVVAILLAGLPTYRKGWMALRHLDLNINALMSVAVTGAVVIGQCSEAAMVMVLFNLAEAIEARSLDRVRNAIQDLLRLAPERATVQGPDGAWAEKDVGRIAIGDRVRVRPGERVALDGVIVQGRSTIDQAPITGESLPVEKAVGDAVYAGTINASGSFEFRVTAAAGTTTLDRIIHAVREAQATRAPTQRFVDRFARYYTPAVFLVAILAAVVPPLFMGGVWTASVYTALVLLVIGCPCALVISTPVTIVSGLAAATRHGILVKGGLFLEQGRRLDWLALDKTGTLTHGKPRQTDFAALGDLAPSQAAALAASLAARSDHPVSRAIAAEAVRKGIERFDVADFAAIPGQGVSGVMGGKRWYLGNHRLVRELNQCAPGLEERIGRLEEQGKSVVALVGETGVQALLAVADTVKASSIEAVGELKRLGIQTLMLT
;
A
#
# COMPACT_ATOMS: atom_id res chain seq x y z
N MET A 1 -37.48 -64.86 6.76
CA MET A 1 -38.04 -63.53 6.48
C MET A 1 -36.96 -62.70 5.80
N ASN A 2 -37.14 -62.55 4.48
CA ASN A 2 -36.51 -61.69 3.47
C ASN A 2 -35.03 -61.24 3.62
N ASN A 3 -34.11 -62.04 3.04
CA ASN A 3 -33.43 -61.86 1.73
C ASN A 3 -32.94 -60.45 1.27
N PRO A 4 -31.93 -60.37 0.38
CA PRO A 4 -30.62 -59.74 0.61
C PRO A 4 -30.15 -58.98 -0.68
N THR A 5 -28.88 -59.16 -1.09
CA THR A 5 -28.25 -58.86 -2.41
C THR A 5 -27.88 -57.40 -2.72
N VAL A 6 -26.78 -57.02 -3.38
CA VAL A 6 -25.57 -57.63 -4.00
C VAL A 6 -24.67 -56.44 -4.40
N THR A 7 -23.40 -56.35 -3.98
CA THR A 7 -22.16 -56.71 -4.70
C THR A 7 -21.85 -55.92 -6.00
N SER A 8 -20.68 -55.27 -6.05
CA SER A 8 -19.56 -55.56 -6.98
C SER A 8 -18.35 -54.69 -6.59
N LEU A 9 -17.24 -55.28 -6.12
CA LEU A 9 -16.09 -55.84 -6.87
C LEU A 9 -15.30 -54.72 -7.56
N CYS A 10 -14.19 -54.26 -6.95
CA CYS A 10 -12.81 -54.76 -7.14
C CYS A 10 -12.30 -54.58 -8.57
N ASP A 11 -11.26 -53.74 -8.72
CA ASP A 11 -9.95 -54.15 -9.25
C ASP A 11 -9.00 -52.97 -8.97
N GLY A 12 -8.07 -53.10 -8.01
CA GLY A 12 -6.71 -53.60 -8.25
C GLY A 12 -5.79 -52.37 -8.26
N GLY A 13 -4.79 -52.19 -7.41
CA GLY A 13 -3.91 -53.14 -6.77
C GLY A 13 -2.49 -52.59 -6.98
N LEU A 14 -1.80 -52.34 -5.87
CA LEU A 14 -0.34 -52.19 -5.73
C LEU A 14 0.36 -50.94 -6.30
N CYS A 15 0.82 -50.13 -5.34
CA CYS A 15 2.11 -49.47 -5.39
C CYS A 15 3.21 -50.40 -5.92
N ARG A 16 4.00 -49.91 -6.88
CA ARG A 16 5.37 -50.35 -7.09
C ARG A 16 6.27 -49.15 -7.41
N GLN A 17 7.38 -49.11 -6.69
CA GLN A 17 8.53 -48.23 -6.88
C GLN A 17 9.26 -48.56 -8.18
N ASP A 18 10.07 -47.58 -8.59
CA ASP A 18 11.14 -47.62 -9.59
C ASP A 18 10.71 -47.59 -11.07
N GLU A 19 10.93 -46.43 -11.71
CA GLU A 19 11.56 -46.25 -13.04
C GLU A 19 11.41 -44.77 -13.49
N CYS A 20 12.38 -43.93 -13.14
CA CYS A 20 12.63 -42.69 -13.88
C CYS A 20 13.68 -43.00 -14.95
N PHE A 21 13.22 -43.20 -16.17
CA PHE A 21 14.01 -43.30 -17.38
C PHE A 21 14.51 -41.90 -17.77
N CYS A 22 15.82 -41.67 -17.73
CA CYS A 22 16.47 -40.55 -18.39
C CYS A 22 16.85 -40.97 -19.80
N ASP A 23 16.20 -40.40 -20.81
CA ASP A 23 16.69 -40.46 -22.18
C ASP A 23 17.57 -39.24 -22.47
N GLY A 24 18.76 -39.50 -22.98
CA GLY A 24 19.74 -38.50 -23.38
C GLY A 24 19.93 -38.43 -24.88
N ALA A 25 20.34 -37.25 -25.39
CA ALA A 25 21.13 -37.04 -26.60
C ALA A 25 21.56 -35.55 -26.63
N ALA A 26 22.86 -35.24 -26.52
CA ALA A 26 23.79 -34.92 -27.64
C ALA A 26 23.72 -33.41 -28.01
N GLN A 27 24.75 -32.56 -28.15
CA GLN A 27 26.19 -32.60 -28.48
C GLN A 27 26.88 -31.34 -27.83
N GLN A 28 28.11 -31.39 -27.28
CA GLN A 28 29.42 -31.12 -27.93
C GLN A 28 29.44 -29.81 -28.77
N GLU A 29 30.24 -28.75 -28.50
CA GLU A 29 31.71 -28.71 -28.49
C GLU A 29 32.30 -27.31 -28.09
N GLN A 30 33.53 -27.33 -27.52
CA GLN A 30 34.64 -26.33 -27.58
C GLN A 30 34.48 -24.95 -26.87
N ARG A 31 35.46 -24.33 -26.18
CA ARG A 31 36.91 -24.54 -25.90
C ARG A 31 37.36 -23.54 -24.79
N GLU A 32 38.39 -23.93 -24.02
CA GLU A 32 39.59 -23.18 -23.52
C GLU A 32 39.49 -21.65 -23.25
N GLU A 33 40.03 -20.98 -22.21
CA GLU A 33 41.17 -21.08 -21.26
C GLU A 33 40.79 -20.12 -20.09
N ASP A 34 41.03 -20.41 -18.81
CA ASP A 34 42.23 -19.94 -18.10
C ASP A 34 42.35 -20.63 -16.73
N ARG A 35 43.51 -21.25 -16.48
CA ARG A 35 43.97 -21.67 -15.15
C ARG A 35 44.84 -20.55 -14.58
N ASN A 36 44.75 -20.28 -13.27
CA ASN A 36 45.78 -20.63 -12.28
C ASN A 36 45.66 -19.78 -10.98
N ARG A 37 46.18 -20.35 -9.87
CA ARG A 37 46.17 -19.94 -8.44
C ARG A 37 44.97 -20.50 -7.66
N GLY A 38 45.05 -21.61 -6.92
CA GLY A 38 46.12 -22.09 -6.01
C GLY A 38 45.57 -22.08 -4.57
N ALA A 39 44.98 -23.20 -4.11
CA ALA A 39 45.33 -24.02 -2.93
C ALA A 39 45.27 -23.26 -1.58
N ASP A 40 44.61 -23.71 -0.50
CA ASP A 40 44.33 -25.06 0.01
C ASP A 40 43.38 -24.95 1.23
N LYS A 41 42.81 -26.08 1.65
CA LYS A 41 42.14 -26.44 2.94
C LYS A 41 40.66 -26.85 2.90
N THR A 42 40.52 -28.14 2.58
CA THR A 42 39.75 -29.17 3.32
C THR A 42 38.23 -29.02 3.48
N CYS A 43 37.52 -29.61 2.52
CA CYS A 43 36.16 -30.14 2.68
C CYS A 43 36.17 -31.48 3.45
N LYS A 44 35.27 -31.60 4.42
CA LYS A 44 34.77 -32.88 4.94
C LYS A 44 33.24 -32.83 4.93
N GLY A 45 32.63 -33.70 4.13
CA GLY A 45 31.35 -34.33 4.47
C GLY A 45 30.10 -33.91 3.70
N LYS A 46 29.79 -34.73 2.69
CA LYS A 46 28.47 -35.20 2.23
C LYS A 46 27.55 -34.25 1.44
N GLU A 47 27.61 -34.47 0.12
CA GLU A 47 26.51 -34.67 -0.84
C GLU A 47 25.08 -34.33 -0.40
N GLY A 48 24.45 -33.40 -1.14
CA GLY A 48 23.03 -33.12 -1.11
C GLY A 48 22.63 -32.27 -2.32
N CYS A 49 22.06 -32.93 -3.32
CA CYS A 49 21.71 -32.45 -4.65
C CYS A 49 20.66 -31.32 -4.67
N CYS A 50 20.86 -30.35 -5.58
CA CYS A 50 19.88 -29.35 -6.02
C CYS A 50 18.65 -30.02 -6.64
N CYS A 51 17.63 -30.34 -5.83
CA CYS A 51 16.24 -30.52 -6.29
C CYS A 51 15.19 -30.56 -5.16
N ALA A 52 15.54 -30.21 -3.92
CA ALA A 52 14.61 -30.24 -2.79
C ALA A 52 14.49 -28.87 -2.13
N GLN A 53 13.80 -27.93 -2.80
CA GLN A 53 13.39 -26.66 -2.17
C GLN A 53 12.20 -26.02 -2.92
N VAL A 54 11.13 -26.79 -3.16
CA VAL A 54 9.85 -26.28 -3.70
C VAL A 54 8.65 -26.80 -2.88
N GLN A 55 8.84 -27.19 -1.61
CA GLN A 55 7.73 -27.66 -0.76
C GLN A 55 7.47 -26.84 0.52
N ASP A 56 8.17 -25.73 0.74
CA ASP A 56 7.99 -24.91 1.96
C ASP A 56 7.12 -23.64 1.78
N LEU A 57 6.32 -23.53 0.73
CA LEU A 57 5.40 -22.39 0.52
C LEU A 57 3.91 -22.70 0.72
N VAL A 58 3.56 -23.88 1.23
CA VAL A 58 2.18 -24.20 1.66
C VAL A 58 2.22 -24.85 3.04
N ARG A 59 2.52 -24.06 4.07
CA ARG A 59 2.23 -24.39 5.48
C ARG A 59 2.31 -23.13 6.36
N LEU A 60 1.28 -22.29 6.25
CA LEU A 60 0.94 -21.32 7.29
C LEU A 60 -0.54 -21.46 7.65
N ASP A 61 -0.86 -22.65 8.16
CA ASP A 61 -2.01 -22.91 9.04
C ASP A 61 -1.55 -23.98 10.04
N SER A 62 -0.83 -23.55 11.07
CA SER A 62 -0.66 -24.27 12.35
C SER A 62 0.38 -23.56 13.24
N VAL A 63 -0.01 -22.43 13.82
CA VAL A 63 0.46 -22.09 15.17
C VAL A 63 -0.66 -22.45 16.13
N ASP A 64 -0.86 -23.74 16.31
CA ASP A 64 -1.65 -24.33 17.38
C ASP A 64 -1.04 -25.72 17.66
N ARG A 65 -0.09 -25.75 18.61
CA ARG A 65 0.18 -26.86 19.54
C ARG A 65 1.43 -26.60 20.37
N ALA A 66 1.25 -25.81 21.42
CA ALA A 66 1.94 -26.03 22.69
C ALA A 66 1.10 -25.38 23.81
N GLY A 67 0.29 -26.21 24.50
CA GLY A 67 -0.32 -25.88 25.80
C GLY A 67 -1.84 -25.64 25.82
N GLY A 68 -2.60 -26.67 26.22
CA GLY A 68 -3.90 -26.56 26.90
C GLY A 68 -5.13 -26.23 26.03
N GLY A 69 -6.09 -27.15 25.97
CA GLY A 69 -7.34 -26.97 25.23
C GLY A 69 -8.11 -25.70 25.62
N ARG A 70 -8.32 -24.81 24.65
CA ARG A 70 -9.26 -23.68 24.73
C ARG A 70 -10.16 -23.65 23.49
N ALA A 71 -11.42 -23.31 23.72
CA ALA A 71 -12.50 -23.29 22.73
C ALA A 71 -12.19 -22.41 21.50
N PRO A 72 -12.85 -22.63 20.34
CA PRO A 72 -12.64 -21.80 19.14
C PRO A 72 -13.04 -20.34 19.44
N GLY A 73 -12.05 -19.47 19.57
CA GLY A 73 -12.26 -18.04 19.86
C GLY A 73 -12.92 -17.30 18.69
N ARG A 74 -13.90 -16.44 19.01
CA ARG A 74 -14.63 -15.59 18.06
C ARG A 74 -13.87 -14.27 17.85
N TRP A 75 -13.98 -13.70 16.66
CA TRP A 75 -13.47 -12.37 16.37
C TRP A 75 -14.52 -11.32 16.68
N SER A 76 -14.15 -10.33 17.49
CA SER A 76 -14.93 -9.11 17.71
C SER A 76 -14.10 -7.90 17.28
N THR A 77 -14.76 -6.94 16.62
CA THR A 77 -14.11 -5.72 16.14
C THR A 77 -14.52 -4.55 17.02
N TYR A 78 -13.53 -3.87 17.59
CA TYR A 78 -13.70 -2.63 18.31
C TYR A 78 -13.22 -1.47 17.46
N ARG A 79 -13.96 -0.36 17.47
CA ARG A 79 -13.52 0.94 16.97
C ARG A 79 -12.96 1.74 18.14
N ILE A 80 -11.75 2.28 18.01
CA ILE A 80 -11.05 3.01 19.07
C ILE A 80 -10.68 4.39 18.55
N ALA A 81 -11.48 5.41 18.87
CA ALA A 81 -11.39 6.72 18.22
C ALA A 81 -10.01 7.38 18.39
N ASN A 82 -9.36 7.19 19.54
CA ASN A 82 -8.05 7.76 19.87
C ASN A 82 -6.91 6.74 19.70
N MET A 83 -7.06 5.75 18.82
CA MET A 83 -5.97 4.87 18.41
C MET A 83 -5.33 5.42 17.13
N ASP A 84 -4.74 6.59 17.26
CA ASP A 84 -4.08 7.34 16.19
C ASP A 84 -2.56 7.11 16.17
N CYS A 85 -1.99 6.58 17.25
CA CYS A 85 -0.57 6.40 17.35
C CYS A 85 -0.13 4.98 17.84
N PRO A 86 1.06 4.56 17.38
CA PRO A 86 1.86 3.48 17.94
C PRO A 86 1.86 3.19 19.44
N MET A 87 1.79 4.25 20.24
CA MET A 87 1.87 4.18 21.69
C MET A 87 0.57 3.63 22.27
N GLU A 88 -0.57 4.09 21.74
CA GLU A 88 -1.88 3.58 22.13
C GLU A 88 -2.03 2.10 21.73
N GLU A 89 -1.52 1.70 20.56
CA GLU A 89 -1.44 0.29 20.17
C GLU A 89 -0.65 -0.55 21.18
N ALA A 90 0.56 -0.10 21.55
CA ALA A 90 1.42 -0.79 22.50
C ALA A 90 0.76 -0.90 23.88
N LEU A 91 0.07 0.16 24.31
CA LEU A 91 -0.64 0.23 25.57
C LEU A 91 -1.84 -0.73 25.60
N ILE A 92 -2.62 -0.80 24.52
CA ILE A 92 -3.70 -1.78 24.36
C ILE A 92 -3.13 -3.20 24.32
N ARG A 93 -2.05 -3.45 23.58
CA ARG A 93 -1.42 -4.77 23.47
C ARG A 93 -0.88 -5.25 24.81
N LYS A 94 -0.25 -4.36 25.58
CA LYS A 94 0.23 -4.65 26.95
C LYS A 94 -0.93 -4.97 27.89
N LYS A 95 -2.05 -4.24 27.78
CA LYS A 95 -3.23 -4.43 28.63
C LYS A 95 -4.00 -5.71 28.29
N LEU A 96 -4.25 -5.98 27.01
CA LEU A 96 -5.07 -7.11 26.54
C LEU A 96 -4.28 -8.41 26.35
N GLY A 97 -2.99 -8.33 26.01
CA GLY A 97 -2.17 -9.52 25.69
C GLY A 97 -1.94 -10.46 26.87
N GLY A 98 -2.12 -9.96 28.11
CA GLY A 98 -2.05 -10.77 29.32
C GLY A 98 -3.41 -11.19 29.89
N MET A 99 -4.53 -10.86 29.24
CA MET A 99 -5.86 -11.15 29.78
C MET A 99 -6.29 -12.59 29.50
N PRO A 100 -6.83 -13.32 30.50
CA PRO A 100 -7.38 -14.66 30.27
C PRO A 100 -8.56 -14.59 29.30
N GLY A 101 -8.55 -15.46 28.29
CA GLY A 101 -9.58 -15.54 27.26
C GLY A 101 -9.34 -14.66 26.02
N VAL A 102 -8.21 -13.94 25.93
CA VAL A 102 -7.74 -13.27 24.71
C VAL A 102 -6.71 -14.15 24.00
N ASN A 103 -7.00 -14.53 22.76
CA ASN A 103 -6.19 -15.48 21.98
C ASN A 103 -5.45 -14.81 20.81
N GLY A 104 -5.77 -13.55 20.49
CA GLY A 104 -5.11 -12.83 19.41
C GLY A 104 -5.61 -11.38 19.28
N LEU A 105 -4.72 -10.50 18.82
CA LEU A 105 -5.00 -9.08 18.62
C LEU A 105 -4.46 -8.66 17.24
N ALA A 106 -5.35 -8.14 16.39
CA ALA A 106 -5.00 -7.57 15.10
C ALA A 106 -5.43 -6.10 15.06
N PHE A 107 -4.46 -5.21 14.89
CA PHE A 107 -4.66 -3.77 14.92
C PHE A 107 -4.67 -3.22 13.51
N ASN A 108 -5.62 -2.33 13.23
CA ASN A 108 -5.62 -1.49 12.05
C ASN A 108 -5.65 -0.03 12.50
N LEU A 109 -4.47 0.57 12.62
CA LEU A 109 -4.31 1.98 12.98
C LEU A 109 -4.99 2.92 11.97
N MET A 110 -5.05 2.50 10.71
CA MET A 110 -5.60 3.34 9.64
C MET A 110 -7.12 3.46 9.71
N GLN A 111 -7.79 2.36 10.04
CA GLN A 111 -9.24 2.33 10.26
C GLN A 111 -9.62 2.57 11.71
N ARG A 112 -8.63 2.74 12.61
CA ARG A 112 -8.83 2.84 14.06
C ARG A 112 -9.63 1.67 14.63
N THR A 113 -9.39 0.48 14.09
CA THR A 113 -10.08 -0.75 14.50
C THR A 113 -9.13 -1.75 15.12
N LEU A 114 -9.61 -2.44 16.14
CA LEU A 114 -8.95 -3.55 16.81
C LEU A 114 -9.83 -4.78 16.66
N LYS A 115 -9.31 -5.82 15.99
CA LYS A 115 -9.90 -7.15 15.99
C LYS A 115 -9.29 -7.96 17.14
N VAL A 116 -10.14 -8.42 18.04
CA VAL A 116 -9.76 -9.27 19.17
C VAL A 116 -10.32 -10.66 18.93
N ARG A 117 -9.47 -11.69 18.99
CA ARG A 117 -9.89 -13.10 19.05
C ARG A 117 -10.03 -13.46 20.52
N HIS A 118 -11.23 -13.83 20.97
CA HIS A 118 -11.48 -14.10 22.38
C HIS A 118 -12.55 -15.17 22.63
N GLU A 119 -12.60 -15.67 23.86
CA GLU A 119 -13.70 -16.51 24.37
C GLU A 119 -14.95 -15.66 24.67
N LEU A 120 -16.16 -16.23 24.55
CA LEU A 120 -17.42 -15.48 24.71
C LEU A 120 -17.53 -14.77 26.08
N SER A 121 -17.04 -15.41 27.14
CA SER A 121 -17.04 -14.90 28.51
C SER A 121 -16.10 -13.71 28.73
N ALA A 122 -15.11 -13.50 27.86
CA ALA A 122 -14.10 -12.46 28.03
C ALA A 122 -14.51 -11.10 27.43
N LEU A 123 -15.56 -11.02 26.61
CA LEU A 123 -15.98 -9.79 25.92
C LEU A 123 -16.27 -8.61 26.88
N PRO A 124 -16.97 -8.79 28.01
CA PRO A 124 -17.21 -7.69 28.96
C PRO A 124 -15.91 -7.18 29.59
N ALA A 125 -15.03 -8.10 29.99
CA ALA A 125 -13.73 -7.77 30.58
C ALA A 125 -12.81 -7.04 29.58
N ILE A 126 -12.82 -7.44 28.31
CA ILE A 126 -12.06 -6.76 27.24
C ILE A 126 -12.60 -5.34 27.04
N THR A 127 -13.93 -5.17 27.02
CA THR A 127 -14.56 -3.86 26.85
C THR A 127 -14.23 -2.93 28.01
N GLU A 128 -14.32 -3.43 29.24
CA GLU A 128 -13.94 -2.66 30.43
C GLU A 128 -12.45 -2.32 30.44
N ALA A 129 -11.58 -3.26 30.05
CA ALA A 129 -10.15 -3.01 29.93
C ALA A 129 -9.86 -1.91 28.90
N LEU A 130 -10.52 -1.91 27.74
CA LEU A 130 -10.38 -0.86 26.74
C LEU A 130 -10.94 0.50 27.22
N LEU A 131 -12.07 0.52 27.93
CA LEU A 131 -12.64 1.73 28.52
C LEU A 131 -11.74 2.32 29.62
N SER A 132 -11.03 1.47 30.37
CA SER A 132 -10.06 1.90 31.40
C SER A 132 -8.90 2.71 30.80
N LEU A 133 -8.56 2.48 29.53
CA LEU A 133 -7.53 3.23 28.81
C LEU A 133 -8.02 4.60 28.33
N LYS A 134 -9.34 4.88 28.42
CA LYS A 134 -10.00 6.12 27.98
C LYS A 134 -9.71 6.48 26.51
N LEU A 135 -9.58 5.46 25.65
CA LEU A 135 -9.32 5.60 24.21
C LEU A 135 -10.60 5.64 23.36
N GLU A 136 -11.78 5.80 23.99
CA GLU A 136 -13.09 5.84 23.32
C GLU A 136 -13.36 4.58 22.46
N ALA A 137 -13.23 3.41 23.08
CA ALA A 137 -13.51 2.13 22.44
C ALA A 137 -15.02 1.84 22.36
N LYS A 138 -15.52 1.50 21.16
CA LYS A 138 -16.89 1.06 20.89
C LYS A 138 -16.88 -0.30 20.17
N LEU A 139 -17.72 -1.24 20.58
CA LEU A 139 -17.89 -2.51 19.87
C LEU A 139 -18.67 -2.28 18.57
N MET A 140 -18.26 -2.93 17.48
CA MET A 140 -18.96 -2.86 16.20
C MET A 140 -19.84 -4.10 16.03
N GLU A 141 -21.16 -3.89 15.90
CA GLU A 141 -22.13 -4.99 15.82
C GLU A 141 -22.37 -5.48 14.38
N THR A 142 -22.05 -4.65 13.36
CA THR A 142 -22.33 -4.95 11.95
C THR A 142 -21.13 -4.70 11.04
N ALA A 143 -20.90 -5.57 10.05
CA ALA A 143 -19.83 -5.41 9.05
C ALA A 143 -19.95 -4.12 8.21
N SER A 144 -21.17 -3.59 8.08
CA SER A 144 -21.45 -2.33 7.35
C SER A 144 -20.84 -1.09 8.01
N GLU A 145 -20.56 -1.11 9.31
CA GLU A 145 -19.96 0.02 10.02
C GLU A 145 -18.43 0.06 9.82
N ALA A 146 -17.81 -1.03 9.36
CA ALA A 146 -16.36 -1.12 9.16
C ALA A 146 -15.83 -0.26 8.00
N GLY A 147 -16.73 0.24 7.14
CA GLY A 147 -16.41 1.03 5.95
C GLY A 147 -16.70 2.54 6.06
N GLU A 148 -17.29 3.03 7.16
CA GLU A 148 -17.47 4.48 7.35
C GLU A 148 -16.13 5.14 7.69
N ASP A 149 -15.62 5.92 6.74
CA ASP A 149 -14.40 6.72 6.89
C ASP A 149 -14.57 7.75 8.01
N VAL A 150 -13.83 7.57 9.11
CA VAL A 150 -13.81 8.52 10.22
C VAL A 150 -12.98 9.74 9.82
N ALA A 151 -13.60 10.93 9.89
CA ALA A 151 -12.88 12.19 9.81
C ALA A 151 -11.79 12.24 10.89
N ALA A 152 -10.53 12.48 10.50
CA ALA A 152 -9.46 12.68 11.48
C ALA A 152 -9.81 13.85 12.43
N PRO A 153 -9.44 13.76 13.72
CA PRO A 153 -9.61 14.85 14.66
C PRO A 153 -8.82 16.06 14.17
N GLU A 154 -9.48 17.21 14.09
CA GLU A 154 -8.83 18.43 13.61
C GLU A 154 -7.73 18.87 14.59
N ILE A 155 -6.50 18.92 14.09
CA ILE A 155 -5.36 19.45 14.86
C ILE A 155 -5.62 20.94 15.11
N PRO A 156 -5.68 21.40 16.37
CA PRO A 156 -6.04 22.79 16.69
C PRO A 156 -4.83 23.72 16.54
N TRP A 157 -4.36 23.92 15.30
CA TRP A 157 -3.18 24.75 14.96
C TRP A 157 -3.21 26.15 15.59
N LYS A 158 -4.39 26.77 15.66
CA LYS A 158 -4.56 28.09 16.29
C LYS A 158 -4.22 28.08 17.78
N LYS A 159 -4.60 27.01 18.50
CA LYS A 159 -4.29 26.87 19.94
C LYS A 159 -2.80 26.60 20.16
N LEU A 160 -2.19 25.77 19.32
CA LEU A 160 -0.75 25.48 19.39
C LEU A 160 0.10 26.71 19.08
N ALA A 161 -0.26 27.48 18.05
CA ALA A 161 0.45 28.71 17.70
C ALA A 161 0.35 29.76 18.82
N LEU A 162 -0.85 29.94 19.40
CA LEU A 162 -1.05 30.83 20.54
C LEU A 162 -0.24 30.37 21.76
N ALA A 163 -0.29 29.08 22.10
CA ALA A 163 0.48 28.53 23.22
C ALA A 163 1.98 28.72 23.02
N GLY A 164 2.50 28.53 21.80
CA GLY A 164 3.91 28.77 21.49
C GLY A 164 4.33 30.23 21.57
N LEU A 165 3.48 31.15 21.13
CA LEU A 165 3.72 32.58 21.32
C LEU A 165 3.78 32.94 22.81
N LEU A 166 2.86 32.40 23.62
CA LEU A 166 2.82 32.64 25.06
C LEU A 166 4.03 32.04 25.80
N ALA A 167 4.45 30.82 25.43
CA ALA A 167 5.63 30.17 26.01
C ALA A 167 6.92 30.93 25.65
N ALA A 168 7.08 31.33 24.37
CA ALA A 168 8.22 32.14 23.94
C ALA A 168 8.24 33.52 24.62
N ALA A 169 7.07 34.14 24.81
CA ALA A 169 6.96 35.39 25.56
C ALA A 169 7.32 35.21 27.05
N ALA A 170 6.94 34.10 27.68
CA ALA A 170 7.32 33.80 29.06
C ALA A 170 8.85 33.70 29.23
N GLU A 171 9.53 32.94 28.37
CA GLU A 171 10.99 32.83 28.42
C GLU A 171 11.70 34.14 28.09
N ALA A 172 11.24 34.88 27.08
CA ALA A 172 11.82 36.18 26.74
C ALA A 172 11.71 37.17 27.91
N LEU A 173 10.59 37.15 28.63
CA LEU A 173 10.36 38.04 29.77
C LEU A 173 11.19 37.63 31.00
N GLU A 174 11.37 36.34 31.23
CA GLU A 174 12.25 35.80 32.28
C GLU A 174 13.73 36.08 31.98
N LEU A 175 14.14 35.94 30.71
CA LEU A 175 15.46 36.33 30.26
C LEU A 175 15.69 37.82 30.50
N VAL A 176 14.76 38.69 30.11
CA VAL A 176 14.84 40.14 30.37
C VAL A 176 14.96 40.43 31.87
N TYR A 177 14.23 39.70 32.71
CA TYR A 177 14.27 39.87 34.17
C TYR A 177 15.62 39.44 34.78
N HIS A 178 16.19 38.31 34.35
CA HIS A 178 17.46 37.79 34.86
C HIS A 178 18.69 38.49 34.27
N TRP A 179 18.61 38.98 33.03
CA TRP A 179 19.79 39.51 32.35
C TRP A 179 20.14 40.95 32.70
N ASN A 180 19.31 41.68 33.48
CA ASN A 180 19.53 42.97 34.19
C ASN A 180 20.62 43.94 33.65
N GLN A 181 20.88 43.93 32.35
CA GLN A 181 21.75 44.81 31.59
C GLN A 181 20.81 45.41 30.56
N GLY A 182 20.51 46.70 30.72
CA GLY A 182 19.43 47.40 30.04
C GLY A 182 19.49 47.29 28.52
N PHE A 183 18.92 46.22 27.95
CA PHE A 183 18.83 46.05 26.51
C PHE A 183 17.88 47.08 25.86
N LEU A 184 17.06 47.78 26.67
CA LEU A 184 16.13 48.84 26.26
C LEU A 184 16.08 50.07 27.19
N GLY A 185 17.01 50.18 28.16
CA GLY A 185 17.00 51.29 29.14
C GLY A 185 15.79 51.32 30.09
N ILE A 186 15.04 50.21 30.18
CA ILE A 186 13.91 50.07 31.10
C ILE A 186 14.45 49.51 32.43
N GLU A 187 14.51 50.37 33.45
CA GLU A 187 14.86 50.00 34.82
C GLU A 187 13.78 49.05 35.41
N PRO A 188 14.07 47.76 35.69
CA PRO A 188 13.07 46.78 36.13
C PRO A 188 12.41 47.10 37.48
N HIS A 189 12.97 48.06 38.22
CA HIS A 189 12.47 48.50 39.51
C HIS A 189 11.49 49.68 39.44
N ALA A 190 11.31 50.31 38.26
CA ALA A 190 10.50 51.52 38.10
C ALA A 190 8.97 51.27 38.11
N TRP A 191 8.53 50.01 38.11
CA TRP A 191 7.14 49.63 37.85
C TRP A 191 6.60 48.69 38.95
N ARG A 192 6.88 49.03 40.22
CA ARG A 192 6.27 48.39 41.40
C ARG A 192 4.95 49.10 41.73
N ILE A 193 3.81 48.45 41.47
CA ILE A 193 2.50 48.91 41.97
C ILE A 193 2.15 48.03 43.19
N GLN A 194 1.97 48.65 44.36
CA GLN A 194 1.45 48.02 45.59
C GLN A 194 2.14 46.70 46.00
N ALA A 195 3.48 46.70 46.07
CA ALA A 195 4.30 45.60 46.58
C ALA A 195 4.26 44.26 45.80
N VAL A 196 3.52 44.15 44.70
CA VAL A 196 3.56 43.00 43.79
C VAL A 196 4.44 43.35 42.58
N ALA A 197 5.55 42.64 42.40
CA ALA A 197 6.37 42.76 41.20
C ALA A 197 5.66 42.06 40.04
N VAL A 198 4.82 42.78 39.30
CA VAL A 198 3.99 42.22 38.22
C VAL A 198 4.83 41.43 37.17
N MET A 199 6.16 41.63 37.07
CA MET A 199 7.10 41.12 36.01
C MET A 199 7.65 39.81 36.51
N ALA A 200 7.64 39.58 37.83
CA ALA A 200 7.96 38.27 38.38
C ALA A 200 6.79 37.29 38.15
N TRP A 201 5.55 37.78 38.14
CA TRP A 201 4.36 36.94 37.97
C TRP A 201 3.90 36.79 36.52
N LEU A 202 4.17 37.77 35.66
CA LEU A 202 3.76 37.74 34.26
C LEU A 202 4.32 36.54 33.47
N PRO A 203 5.63 36.16 33.58
CA PRO A 203 6.16 34.96 32.94
C PRO A 203 5.44 33.69 33.39
N ILE A 204 5.17 33.56 34.71
CA ILE A 204 4.50 32.41 35.30
C ILE A 204 3.07 32.28 34.77
N VAL A 205 2.32 33.38 34.71
CA VAL A 205 0.95 33.39 34.18
C VAL A 205 0.93 33.00 32.71
N LEU A 206 1.81 33.58 31.90
CA LEU A 206 1.92 33.25 30.47
C LEU A 206 2.28 31.76 30.26
N ALA A 207 3.21 31.24 31.05
CA ALA A 207 3.62 29.84 31.02
C ALA A 207 2.48 28.89 31.41
N VAL A 208 1.75 29.18 32.49
CA VAL A 208 0.60 28.36 32.92
C VAL A 208 -0.49 28.37 31.85
N VAL A 209 -0.81 29.53 31.26
CA VAL A 209 -1.80 29.60 30.18
C VAL A 209 -1.34 28.79 28.95
N ALA A 210 -0.05 28.85 28.59
CA ALA A 210 0.50 28.04 27.51
C ALA A 210 0.37 26.52 27.78
N ILE A 211 0.70 26.07 29.01
CA ILE A 211 0.53 24.68 29.43
C ILE A 211 -0.95 24.27 29.38
N LEU A 212 -1.87 25.15 29.79
CA LEU A 212 -3.30 24.84 29.74
C LEU A 212 -3.84 24.72 28.31
N LEU A 213 -3.35 25.54 27.38
CA LEU A 213 -3.81 25.55 25.99
C LEU A 213 -3.31 24.36 25.17
N ALA A 214 -2.07 23.91 25.39
CA ALA A 214 -1.43 22.88 24.58
C ALA A 214 -1.11 21.58 25.34
N GLY A 215 -0.86 21.65 26.65
CA GLY A 215 -0.25 20.56 27.43
C GLY A 215 -1.20 19.54 28.07
N LEU A 216 -2.47 19.88 28.26
CA LEU A 216 -3.43 19.01 28.98
C LEU A 216 -3.56 17.59 28.40
N PRO A 217 -3.72 17.40 27.08
CA PRO A 217 -3.84 16.07 26.49
C PRO A 217 -2.60 15.21 26.75
N THR A 218 -1.42 15.78 26.54
CA THR A 218 -0.12 15.10 26.71
C THR A 218 0.16 14.78 28.17
N TYR A 219 -0.13 15.71 29.08
CA TYR A 219 -0.05 15.46 30.52
C TYR A 219 -0.96 14.32 30.96
N ARG A 220 -2.20 14.26 30.41
CA ARG A 220 -3.12 13.16 30.69
C ARG A 220 -2.58 11.82 30.17
N LYS A 221 -2.01 11.78 28.95
CA LYS A 221 -1.35 10.59 28.39
C LYS A 221 -0.22 10.10 29.31
N GLY A 222 0.65 11.00 29.75
CA GLY A 222 1.77 10.63 30.60
C GLY A 222 1.38 10.26 32.03
N TRP A 223 0.36 10.90 32.60
CA TRP A 223 -0.20 10.47 33.90
C TRP A 223 -0.79 9.05 33.84
N MET A 224 -1.45 8.70 32.74
CA MET A 224 -1.94 7.34 32.52
C MET A 224 -0.77 6.35 32.37
N ALA A 225 0.26 6.71 31.62
CA ALA A 225 1.47 5.89 31.49
C ALA A 225 2.15 5.64 32.85
N LEU A 226 2.28 6.69 33.68
CA LEU A 226 2.84 6.60 35.02
C LEU A 226 2.01 5.68 35.93
N ARG A 227 0.68 5.79 35.91
CA ARG A 227 -0.22 4.89 36.66
C ARG A 227 -0.10 3.43 36.27
N HIS A 228 0.26 3.15 35.02
CA HIS A 228 0.47 1.79 34.50
C HIS A 228 1.94 1.34 34.56
N LEU A 229 2.81 2.09 35.23
CA LEU A 229 4.25 1.84 35.33
C LEU A 229 4.89 1.63 33.95
N ASP A 230 4.39 2.34 32.94
CA ASP A 230 4.94 2.37 31.60
C ASP A 230 5.84 3.60 31.47
N LEU A 231 7.13 3.42 31.74
CA LEU A 231 8.15 4.48 31.69
C LEU A 231 8.51 4.82 30.24
N ASN A 232 7.56 5.42 29.53
CA ASN A 232 7.71 5.92 28.17
C ASN A 232 7.96 7.43 28.16
N ILE A 233 8.11 8.01 26.97
CA ILE A 233 8.40 9.44 26.83
C ILE A 233 7.32 10.33 27.46
N ASN A 234 6.06 9.96 27.35
CA ASN A 234 4.96 10.72 27.93
C ASN A 234 5.02 10.72 29.47
N ALA A 235 5.42 9.60 30.07
CA ALA A 235 5.65 9.52 31.51
C ALA A 235 6.82 10.42 31.96
N LEU A 236 7.94 10.40 31.23
CA LEU A 236 9.08 11.29 31.49
C LEU A 236 8.68 12.76 31.37
N MET A 237 7.96 13.12 30.31
CA MET A 237 7.47 14.48 30.07
C MET A 237 6.55 14.97 31.19
N SER A 238 5.64 14.12 31.68
CA SER A 238 4.73 14.52 32.77
C SER A 238 5.48 14.75 34.07
N VAL A 239 6.41 13.86 34.43
CA VAL A 239 7.22 14.04 35.64
C VAL A 239 8.15 15.25 35.53
N ALA A 240 8.79 15.46 34.38
CA ALA A 240 9.68 16.60 34.14
C ALA A 240 8.91 17.93 34.23
N VAL A 241 7.73 18.03 33.60
CA VAL A 241 6.88 19.23 33.67
C VAL A 241 6.38 19.47 35.09
N THR A 242 5.92 18.44 35.81
CA THR A 242 5.55 18.59 37.22
C THR A 242 6.75 19.03 38.07
N GLY A 243 7.93 18.44 37.85
CA GLY A 243 9.17 18.78 38.53
C GLY A 243 9.57 20.23 38.30
N ALA A 244 9.56 20.68 37.04
CA ALA A 244 9.85 22.05 36.63
C ALA A 244 8.90 23.07 37.28
N VAL A 245 7.59 22.77 37.32
CA VAL A 245 6.61 23.62 38.02
C VAL A 245 6.88 23.66 39.53
N VAL A 246 7.27 22.55 40.15
CA VAL A 246 7.59 22.49 41.60
C VAL A 246 8.82 23.31 41.96
N ILE A 247 9.84 23.35 41.09
CA ILE A 247 11.06 24.15 41.30
C ILE A 247 10.91 25.62 40.84
N GLY A 248 9.74 26.02 40.33
CA GLY A 248 9.45 27.39 39.89
C GLY A 248 9.86 27.69 38.43
N GLN A 249 10.29 26.69 37.67
CA GLN A 249 10.74 26.76 36.27
C GLN A 249 9.56 26.51 35.33
N CYS A 250 8.53 27.37 35.43
CA CYS A 250 7.28 27.21 34.70
C CYS A 250 7.42 27.53 33.21
N SER A 251 8.27 28.48 32.85
CA SER A 251 8.49 28.92 31.46
C SER A 251 9.15 27.81 30.64
N GLU A 252 10.15 27.14 31.18
CA GLU A 252 10.82 26.00 30.56
C GLU A 252 9.83 24.83 30.38
N ALA A 253 9.02 24.57 31.42
CA ALA A 253 7.98 23.54 31.36
C ALA A 253 6.95 23.82 30.25
N ALA A 254 6.56 25.09 30.07
CA ALA A 254 5.65 25.52 29.03
C ALA A 254 6.25 25.35 27.63
N MET A 255 7.49 25.80 27.43
CA MET A 255 8.19 25.69 26.14
C MET A 255 8.37 24.22 25.73
N VAL A 256 8.88 23.39 26.63
CA VAL A 256 9.06 21.95 26.41
C VAL A 256 7.74 21.27 26.02
N MET A 257 6.65 21.61 26.73
CA MET A 257 5.33 21.06 26.44
C MET A 257 4.80 21.51 25.07
N VAL A 258 4.96 22.78 24.69
CA VAL A 258 4.53 23.28 23.37
C VAL A 258 5.30 22.58 22.25
N LEU A 259 6.63 22.52 22.36
CA LEU A 259 7.48 21.92 21.32
C LEU A 259 7.14 20.44 21.10
N PHE A 260 6.87 19.70 22.18
CA PHE A 260 6.44 18.31 22.10
C PHE A 260 5.09 18.16 21.38
N ASN A 261 4.08 18.95 21.75
CA ASN A 261 2.77 18.88 21.08
C ASN A 261 2.82 19.37 19.62
N LEU A 262 3.69 20.32 19.30
CA LEU A 262 3.96 20.73 17.92
C LEU A 262 4.55 19.57 17.10
N ALA A 263 5.44 18.78 17.69
CA ALA A 263 6.01 17.60 17.06
C ALA A 263 4.93 16.54 16.75
N GLU A 264 4.09 16.20 17.73
CA GLU A 264 2.96 15.26 17.55
C GLU A 264 2.01 15.76 16.44
N ALA A 265 1.72 17.07 16.41
CA ALA A 265 0.86 17.68 15.39
C ALA A 265 1.45 17.60 13.97
N ILE A 266 2.75 17.83 13.81
CA ILE A 266 3.43 17.71 12.51
C ILE A 266 3.41 16.25 12.02
N GLU A 267 3.63 15.30 12.92
CA GLU A 267 3.59 13.88 12.62
C GLU A 267 2.19 13.43 12.17
N ALA A 268 1.14 13.74 12.95
CA ALA A 268 -0.24 13.37 12.64
C ALA A 268 -0.69 13.92 11.28
N ARG A 269 -0.39 15.18 10.97
CA ARG A 269 -0.74 15.81 9.68
C ARG A 269 -0.08 15.12 8.49
N SER A 270 1.12 14.58 8.68
CA SER A 270 1.87 13.90 7.62
C SER A 270 1.27 12.54 7.30
N LEU A 271 0.79 11.82 8.31
CA LEU A 271 0.08 10.56 8.14
C LEU A 271 -1.29 10.75 7.48
N ASP A 272 -2.04 11.80 7.87
CA ASP A 272 -3.35 12.09 7.29
C ASP A 272 -3.29 12.38 5.78
N ARG A 273 -2.28 13.15 5.33
CA ARG A 273 -2.10 13.45 3.90
C ARG A 273 -1.83 12.19 3.08
N VAL A 274 -1.05 11.27 3.62
CA VAL A 274 -0.76 9.96 3.00
C VAL A 274 -2.03 9.11 2.94
N ARG A 275 -2.82 9.08 4.03
CA ARG A 275 -4.07 8.31 4.10
C ARG A 275 -5.06 8.71 3.00
N ASN A 276 -5.31 10.02 2.86
CA ASN A 276 -6.30 10.52 1.91
C ASN A 276 -5.89 10.18 0.46
N ALA A 277 -4.59 10.26 0.14
CA ALA A 277 -4.09 9.90 -1.20
C ALA A 277 -4.25 8.40 -1.53
N ILE A 278 -4.26 7.51 -0.53
CA ILE A 278 -4.45 6.07 -0.74
C ILE A 278 -5.94 5.73 -0.91
N GLN A 279 -6.83 6.36 -0.14
CA GLN A 279 -8.28 6.15 -0.24
C GLN A 279 -8.83 6.51 -1.63
N ASP A 280 -8.35 7.61 -2.21
CA ASP A 280 -8.80 8.05 -3.54
C ASP A 280 -8.34 7.12 -4.67
N LEU A 281 -7.18 6.46 -4.52
CA LEU A 281 -6.63 5.52 -5.50
C LEU A 281 -7.30 4.14 -5.48
N LEU A 282 -8.01 3.79 -4.40
CA LEU A 282 -8.61 2.45 -4.20
C LEU A 282 -10.06 2.33 -4.69
N ARG A 283 -10.67 3.39 -5.22
CA ARG A 283 -12.04 3.38 -5.78
C ARG A 283 -12.08 2.82 -7.21
N LEU A 284 -11.64 1.56 -7.36
CA LEU A 284 -11.55 0.89 -8.66
C LEU A 284 -12.82 0.10 -9.04
N ALA A 285 -13.61 -0.34 -8.06
CA ALA A 285 -14.87 -1.05 -8.26
C ALA A 285 -16.08 -0.11 -8.04
N PRO A 286 -17.14 -0.22 -8.86
CA PRO A 286 -18.37 0.55 -8.68
C PRO A 286 -19.12 0.11 -7.41
N GLU A 287 -19.86 1.04 -6.80
CA GLU A 287 -20.66 0.78 -5.58
C GLU A 287 -21.99 0.09 -5.89
N ARG A 288 -22.44 0.14 -7.15
CA ARG A 288 -23.72 -0.42 -7.59
C ARG A 288 -23.56 -1.29 -8.82
N ALA A 289 -24.41 -2.32 -8.94
CA ALA A 289 -24.47 -3.19 -10.11
C ALA A 289 -25.92 -3.55 -10.46
N THR A 290 -26.15 -3.86 -11.73
CA THR A 290 -27.48 -4.25 -12.23
C THR A 290 -27.67 -5.76 -12.09
N VAL A 291 -28.55 -6.16 -11.18
CA VAL A 291 -28.78 -7.57 -10.81
C VAL A 291 -30.16 -8.01 -11.26
N GLN A 292 -30.28 -9.26 -11.68
CA GLN A 292 -31.57 -9.88 -11.96
C GLN A 292 -32.24 -10.31 -10.65
N GLY A 293 -33.45 -9.81 -10.39
CA GLY A 293 -34.30 -10.25 -9.30
C GLY A 293 -34.89 -11.65 -9.54
N PRO A 294 -35.46 -12.27 -8.49
CA PRO A 294 -36.13 -13.57 -8.61
C PRO A 294 -37.39 -13.53 -9.49
N ASP A 295 -37.95 -12.34 -9.71
CA ASP A 295 -39.03 -12.04 -10.65
C ASP A 295 -38.56 -11.90 -12.11
N GLY A 296 -37.25 -12.02 -12.36
CA GLY A 296 -36.63 -11.84 -13.67
C GLY A 296 -36.40 -10.37 -14.06
N ALA A 297 -36.83 -9.42 -13.22
CA ALA A 297 -36.65 -7.99 -13.46
C ALA A 297 -35.21 -7.54 -13.16
N TRP A 298 -34.73 -6.52 -13.86
CA TRP A 298 -33.39 -5.97 -13.66
C TRP A 298 -33.46 -4.75 -12.75
N ALA A 299 -32.73 -4.78 -11.64
CA ALA A 299 -32.68 -3.69 -10.69
C ALA A 299 -31.24 -3.38 -10.27
N GLU A 300 -30.96 -2.10 -10.05
CA GLU A 300 -29.65 -1.65 -9.61
C GLU A 300 -29.54 -1.77 -8.08
N LYS A 301 -28.65 -2.65 -7.60
CA LYS A 301 -28.42 -2.92 -6.19
C LYS A 301 -27.01 -2.51 -5.77
N ASP A 302 -26.87 -2.20 -4.49
CA ASP A 302 -25.57 -2.02 -3.84
C ASP A 302 -24.78 -3.33 -3.89
N VAL A 303 -23.50 -3.25 -4.26
CA VAL A 303 -22.61 -4.39 -4.44
C VAL A 303 -22.45 -5.21 -3.15
N GLY A 304 -22.53 -4.57 -1.98
CA GLY A 304 -22.48 -5.26 -0.68
C GLY A 304 -23.70 -6.13 -0.37
N ARG A 305 -24.80 -6.01 -1.14
CA ARG A 305 -26.04 -6.78 -0.96
C ARG A 305 -26.23 -7.89 -2.00
N ILE A 306 -25.26 -8.07 -2.90
CA ILE A 306 -25.34 -9.07 -3.98
C ILE A 306 -24.76 -10.39 -3.46
N ALA A 307 -25.51 -11.47 -3.62
CA ALA A 307 -25.10 -12.79 -3.15
C ALA A 307 -24.31 -13.56 -4.21
N ILE A 308 -23.53 -14.54 -3.76
CA ILE A 308 -22.90 -15.52 -4.66
C ILE A 308 -24.01 -16.29 -5.39
N GLY A 309 -23.86 -16.46 -6.70
CA GLY A 309 -24.86 -17.10 -7.55
C GLY A 309 -25.84 -16.13 -8.22
N ASP A 310 -25.93 -14.87 -7.77
CA ASP A 310 -26.75 -13.86 -8.42
C ASP A 310 -26.27 -13.59 -9.85
N ARG A 311 -27.21 -13.18 -10.72
CA ARG A 311 -26.93 -12.87 -12.12
C ARG A 311 -26.84 -11.37 -12.31
N VAL A 312 -25.71 -10.90 -12.82
CA VAL A 312 -25.39 -9.49 -12.99
C VAL A 312 -25.16 -9.19 -14.46
N ARG A 313 -25.68 -8.05 -14.92
CA ARG A 313 -25.51 -7.57 -16.29
C ARG A 313 -24.48 -6.44 -16.32
N VAL A 314 -23.61 -6.47 -17.32
CA VAL A 314 -22.60 -5.45 -17.59
C VAL A 314 -22.76 -4.94 -19.02
N ARG A 315 -22.94 -3.63 -19.17
CA ARG A 315 -23.07 -2.95 -20.47
C ARG A 315 -21.70 -2.52 -21.00
N PRO A 316 -21.58 -2.24 -22.31
CA PRO A 316 -20.34 -1.65 -22.86
C PRO A 316 -19.95 -0.38 -22.10
N GLY A 317 -18.67 -0.26 -21.73
CA GLY A 317 -18.11 0.85 -20.96
C GLY A 317 -18.27 0.74 -19.44
N GLU A 318 -19.10 -0.19 -18.94
CA GLU A 318 -19.27 -0.39 -17.49
C GLU A 318 -18.11 -1.20 -16.89
N ARG A 319 -17.81 -0.93 -15.62
CA ARG A 319 -16.86 -1.73 -14.84
C ARG A 319 -17.55 -2.95 -14.26
N VAL A 320 -16.83 -4.07 -14.25
CA VAL A 320 -17.28 -5.29 -13.59
C VAL A 320 -17.20 -5.09 -12.08
N ALA A 321 -18.31 -5.26 -11.37
CA ALA A 321 -18.40 -4.98 -9.93
C ALA A 321 -17.89 -6.11 -9.03
N LEU A 322 -18.08 -7.37 -9.46
CA LEU A 322 -17.80 -8.58 -8.69
C LEU A 322 -17.16 -9.64 -9.59
N ASP A 323 -16.41 -10.56 -9.00
CA ASP A 323 -15.86 -11.70 -9.73
C ASP A 323 -16.96 -12.70 -10.10
N GLY A 324 -16.85 -13.32 -11.27
CA GLY A 324 -17.87 -14.23 -11.75
C GLY A 324 -17.49 -15.00 -13.02
N VAL A 325 -18.46 -15.73 -13.54
CA VAL A 325 -18.35 -16.48 -14.80
C VAL A 325 -19.46 -16.06 -15.75
N ILE A 326 -19.11 -15.77 -17.01
CA ILE A 326 -20.08 -15.36 -18.03
C ILE A 326 -21.05 -16.51 -18.30
N VAL A 327 -22.35 -16.22 -18.20
CA VAL A 327 -23.43 -17.17 -18.50
C VAL A 327 -24.16 -16.84 -19.79
N GLN A 328 -24.10 -15.59 -20.25
CA GLN A 328 -24.71 -15.17 -21.51
C GLN A 328 -23.97 -13.96 -22.11
N GLY A 329 -23.85 -13.94 -23.44
CA GLY A 329 -23.17 -12.88 -24.17
C GLY A 329 -21.71 -13.18 -24.44
N ARG A 330 -21.06 -12.25 -25.15
CA ARG A 330 -19.63 -12.26 -25.46
C ARG A 330 -19.15 -10.81 -25.50
N SER A 331 -17.91 -10.58 -25.11
CA SER A 331 -17.37 -9.23 -24.94
C SER A 331 -15.84 -9.25 -24.98
N THR A 332 -15.23 -8.10 -25.30
CA THR A 332 -13.83 -7.83 -25.00
C THR A 332 -13.74 -7.09 -23.67
N ILE A 333 -12.91 -7.57 -22.74
CA ILE A 333 -12.75 -6.98 -21.41
C ILE A 333 -11.32 -6.46 -21.27
N ASP A 334 -11.20 -5.19 -20.92
CA ASP A 334 -9.93 -4.57 -20.53
C ASP A 334 -9.58 -4.98 -19.10
N GLN A 335 -8.55 -5.81 -18.98
CA GLN A 335 -8.03 -6.34 -17.72
C GLN A 335 -6.75 -5.61 -17.26
N ALA A 336 -6.35 -4.52 -17.92
CA ALA A 336 -5.15 -3.76 -17.58
C ALA A 336 -5.08 -3.32 -16.10
N PRO A 337 -6.19 -2.91 -15.43
CA PRO A 337 -6.14 -2.50 -14.02
C PRO A 337 -5.71 -3.59 -13.04
N ILE A 338 -5.76 -4.88 -13.44
CA ILE A 338 -5.43 -6.02 -12.57
C ILE A 338 -4.22 -6.79 -13.11
N THR A 339 -4.21 -7.06 -14.41
CA THR A 339 -3.20 -7.91 -15.06
C THR A 339 -2.01 -7.13 -15.60
N GLY A 340 -2.15 -5.80 -15.78
CA GLY A 340 -1.16 -4.99 -16.47
C GLY A 340 -1.15 -5.17 -17.98
N GLU A 341 -1.88 -6.12 -18.57
CA GLU A 341 -1.87 -6.33 -20.02
C GLU A 341 -2.67 -5.26 -20.78
N SER A 342 -2.04 -4.65 -21.79
CA SER A 342 -2.60 -3.49 -22.53
C SER A 342 -3.69 -3.84 -23.56
N LEU A 343 -3.77 -5.11 -23.96
CA LEU A 343 -4.75 -5.55 -24.96
C LEU A 343 -5.96 -6.18 -24.26
N PRO A 344 -7.19 -5.73 -24.56
CA PRO A 344 -8.40 -6.36 -24.07
C PRO A 344 -8.46 -7.85 -24.45
N VAL A 345 -8.95 -8.66 -23.52
CA VAL A 345 -9.07 -10.10 -23.70
C VAL A 345 -10.50 -10.43 -24.10
N GLU A 346 -10.65 -11.29 -25.11
CA GLU A 346 -11.96 -11.80 -25.51
C GLU A 346 -12.50 -12.80 -24.50
N LYS A 347 -13.78 -12.66 -24.18
CA LYS A 347 -14.47 -13.49 -23.19
C LYS A 347 -15.84 -13.92 -23.71
N ALA A 348 -16.12 -15.20 -23.56
CA ALA A 348 -17.37 -15.84 -23.94
C ALA A 348 -17.98 -16.58 -22.74
N VAL A 349 -19.12 -17.23 -22.97
CA VAL A 349 -19.81 -18.04 -21.97
C VAL A 349 -18.87 -19.12 -21.43
N GLY A 350 -18.77 -19.22 -20.09
CA GLY A 350 -17.86 -20.11 -19.38
C GLY A 350 -16.57 -19.45 -18.89
N ASP A 351 -16.22 -18.26 -19.40
CA ASP A 351 -15.00 -17.58 -18.98
C ASP A 351 -15.18 -16.77 -17.69
N ALA A 352 -14.10 -16.68 -16.91
CA ALA A 352 -14.04 -15.86 -15.70
C ALA A 352 -13.87 -14.36 -16.01
N VAL A 353 -14.53 -13.54 -15.19
CA VAL A 353 -14.45 -12.07 -15.18
C VAL A 353 -14.11 -11.58 -13.76
N TYR A 354 -13.35 -10.49 -13.67
CA TYR A 354 -12.81 -9.99 -12.42
C TYR A 354 -13.33 -8.58 -12.09
N ALA A 355 -13.57 -8.32 -10.81
CA ALA A 355 -13.97 -7.02 -10.30
C ALA A 355 -12.92 -5.94 -10.60
N GLY A 356 -13.36 -4.77 -11.07
CA GLY A 356 -12.48 -3.64 -11.44
C GLY A 356 -12.02 -3.64 -12.90
N THR A 357 -12.26 -4.71 -13.65
CA THR A 357 -12.05 -4.75 -15.12
C THR A 357 -13.12 -3.93 -15.85
N ILE A 358 -12.82 -3.48 -17.07
CA ILE A 358 -13.72 -2.62 -17.86
C ILE A 358 -14.25 -3.41 -19.05
N ASN A 359 -15.57 -3.47 -19.20
CA ASN A 359 -16.18 -4.02 -20.40
C ASN A 359 -15.95 -3.05 -21.58
N ALA A 360 -15.20 -3.46 -22.60
CA ALA A 360 -14.92 -2.61 -23.75
C ALA A 360 -16.00 -2.72 -24.84
N SER A 361 -16.53 -3.92 -25.11
CA SER A 361 -17.51 -4.11 -26.20
C SER A 361 -18.55 -5.18 -25.88
N GLY A 362 -19.77 -5.03 -26.41
CA GLY A 362 -20.86 -5.97 -26.17
C GLY A 362 -21.45 -5.89 -24.75
N SER A 363 -22.62 -6.50 -24.56
CA SER A 363 -23.22 -6.69 -23.23
C SER A 363 -23.12 -8.16 -22.87
N PHE A 364 -22.81 -8.45 -21.62
CA PHE A 364 -22.81 -9.82 -21.11
C PHE A 364 -23.46 -9.89 -19.74
N GLU A 365 -23.84 -11.11 -19.36
CA GLU A 365 -24.39 -11.43 -18.06
C GLU A 365 -23.51 -12.51 -17.43
N PHE A 366 -23.19 -12.33 -16.17
CA PHE A 366 -22.32 -13.25 -15.43
C PHE A 366 -22.98 -13.68 -14.12
N ARG A 367 -22.60 -14.87 -13.66
CA ARG A 367 -22.96 -15.39 -12.35
C ARG A 367 -21.86 -15.04 -11.35
N VAL A 368 -22.25 -14.42 -10.23
CA VAL A 368 -21.31 -14.02 -9.16
C VAL A 368 -20.68 -15.26 -8.54
N THR A 369 -19.35 -15.24 -8.40
CA THR A 369 -18.57 -16.31 -7.74
C THR A 369 -17.92 -15.86 -6.43
N ALA A 370 -17.65 -14.57 -6.27
CA ALA A 370 -17.15 -13.99 -5.03
C ALA A 370 -17.97 -12.77 -4.63
N ALA A 371 -18.31 -12.67 -3.34
CA ALA A 371 -19.02 -11.53 -2.77
C ALA A 371 -18.08 -10.34 -2.52
N ALA A 372 -18.65 -9.16 -2.31
CA ALA A 372 -17.92 -7.96 -1.90
C ALA A 372 -17.05 -8.25 -0.67
N GLY A 373 -15.79 -7.80 -0.69
CA GLY A 373 -14.78 -8.08 0.34
C GLY A 373 -13.99 -9.37 0.14
N THR A 374 -14.37 -10.21 -0.83
CA THR A 374 -13.67 -11.48 -1.14
C THR A 374 -13.28 -11.62 -2.62
N THR A 375 -13.49 -10.58 -3.43
CA THR A 375 -13.09 -10.56 -4.84
C THR A 375 -11.57 -10.62 -4.98
N THR A 376 -11.08 -10.92 -6.18
CA THR A 376 -9.65 -10.88 -6.50
C THR A 376 -9.07 -9.50 -6.24
N LEU A 377 -9.80 -8.44 -6.61
CA LEU A 377 -9.42 -7.08 -6.30
C LEU A 377 -9.37 -6.83 -4.78
N ASP A 378 -10.36 -7.29 -4.01
CA ASP A 378 -10.35 -7.15 -2.55
C ASP A 378 -9.16 -7.87 -1.90
N ARG A 379 -8.80 -9.07 -2.40
CA ARG A 379 -7.62 -9.82 -1.94
C ARG A 379 -6.33 -9.06 -2.25
N ILE A 380 -6.21 -8.47 -3.44
CA ILE A 380 -5.08 -7.60 -3.80
C ILE A 380 -5.03 -6.40 -2.86
N ILE A 381 -6.16 -5.72 -2.63
CA ILE A 381 -6.25 -4.57 -1.71
C ILE A 381 -5.85 -4.97 -0.28
N HIS A 382 -6.31 -6.14 0.20
CA HIS A 382 -5.96 -6.63 1.52
C HIS A 382 -4.47 -6.95 1.63
N ALA A 383 -3.90 -7.66 0.67
CA ALA A 383 -2.47 -7.99 0.63
C ALA A 383 -1.60 -6.71 0.59
N VAL A 384 -2.00 -5.71 -0.21
CA VAL A 384 -1.33 -4.40 -0.28
C VAL A 384 -1.42 -3.66 1.05
N ARG A 385 -2.58 -3.65 1.71
CA ARG A 385 -2.77 -3.00 3.02
C ARG A 385 -1.94 -3.67 4.11
N GLU A 386 -1.88 -5.00 4.11
CA GLU A 386 -1.07 -5.78 5.06
C GLU A 386 0.43 -5.50 4.90
N ALA A 387 0.90 -5.39 3.66
CA ALA A 387 2.29 -5.00 3.37
C ALA A 387 2.61 -3.55 3.79
N GLN A 388 1.64 -2.63 3.76
CA GLN A 388 1.84 -1.21 4.07
C GLN A 388 1.83 -0.87 5.56
N ALA A 389 1.38 -1.77 6.44
CA ALA A 389 1.15 -1.48 7.86
C ALA A 389 2.41 -1.44 8.75
N THR A 390 3.61 -1.28 8.18
CA THR A 390 4.86 -1.26 8.96
C THR A 390 5.40 0.16 9.21
N ARG A 391 6.05 0.35 10.35
CA ARG A 391 6.65 1.65 10.74
C ARG A 391 8.05 1.82 10.17
N ALA A 392 8.47 3.07 9.98
CA ALA A 392 9.82 3.43 9.54
C ALA A 392 10.87 2.87 10.53
N PRO A 393 11.98 2.26 10.04
CA PRO A 393 13.05 1.74 10.89
C PRO A 393 13.62 2.77 11.86
N THR A 394 13.79 4.03 11.43
CA THR A 394 14.37 5.09 12.26
C THR A 394 13.42 5.56 13.36
N GLN A 395 12.11 5.59 13.10
CA GLN A 395 11.11 5.85 14.14
C GLN A 395 11.13 4.75 15.22
N ARG A 396 11.28 3.48 14.83
CA ARG A 396 11.43 2.37 15.77
C ARG A 396 12.73 2.46 16.59
N PHE A 397 13.77 3.11 16.08
CA PHE A 397 15.00 3.33 16.81
C PHE A 397 14.79 4.33 17.96
N VAL A 398 14.10 5.45 17.72
CA VAL A 398 13.78 6.43 18.77
C VAL A 398 12.92 5.79 19.86
N ASP A 399 11.91 5.02 19.50
CA ASP A 399 11.07 4.27 20.45
C ASP A 399 11.89 3.28 21.30
N ARG A 400 12.84 2.58 20.67
CA ARG A 400 13.73 1.64 21.35
C ARG A 400 14.71 2.36 22.28
N PHE A 401 15.27 3.48 21.83
CA PHE A 401 16.13 4.33 22.64
C PHE A 401 15.38 4.80 23.89
N ALA A 402 14.17 5.34 23.74
CA ALA A 402 13.36 5.81 24.86
C ALA A 402 13.08 4.71 25.90
N ARG A 403 12.84 3.46 25.45
CA ARG A 403 12.61 2.31 26.34
C ARG A 403 13.78 2.03 27.30
N TYR A 404 15.01 2.31 26.91
CA TYR A 404 16.18 2.12 27.78
C TYR A 404 16.61 3.42 28.46
N TYR A 405 16.58 4.52 27.72
CA TYR A 405 17.01 5.84 28.18
C TYR A 405 16.11 6.37 29.30
N THR A 406 14.78 6.30 29.15
CA THR A 406 13.86 6.84 30.16
C THR A 406 14.04 6.16 31.52
N PRO A 407 14.01 4.81 31.66
CA PRO A 407 14.28 4.17 32.94
C PRO A 407 15.66 4.48 33.52
N ALA A 408 16.69 4.59 32.67
CA ALA A 408 18.05 4.93 33.11
C ALA A 408 18.11 6.34 33.72
N VAL A 409 17.49 7.35 33.09
CA VAL A 409 17.42 8.72 33.61
C VAL A 409 16.65 8.76 34.93
N PHE A 410 15.52 8.04 35.03
CA PHE A 410 14.78 7.91 36.30
C PHE A 410 15.62 7.29 37.41
N LEU A 411 16.37 6.22 37.10
CA LEU A 411 17.27 5.58 38.06
C LEU A 411 18.35 6.56 38.55
N VAL A 412 19.00 7.28 37.62
CA VAL A 412 20.02 8.27 37.96
C VAL A 412 19.43 9.41 38.80
N ALA A 413 18.23 9.89 38.48
CA ALA A 413 17.54 10.92 39.26
C ALA A 413 17.22 10.46 40.69
N ILE A 414 16.73 9.22 40.86
CA ILE A 414 16.46 8.64 42.19
C ILE A 414 17.76 8.49 42.98
N LEU A 415 18.83 8.01 42.35
CA LEU A 415 20.14 7.90 42.99
C LEU A 415 20.68 9.28 43.40
N ALA A 416 20.54 10.30 42.55
CA ALA A 416 20.93 11.67 42.86
C ALA A 416 20.12 12.27 44.02
N ALA A 417 18.83 11.91 44.14
CA ALA A 417 17.98 12.37 45.25
C ALA A 417 18.32 11.69 46.58
N VAL A 418 18.72 10.41 46.57
CA VAL A 418 18.83 9.58 47.78
C VAL A 418 20.26 9.41 48.27
N VAL A 419 21.25 9.23 47.38
CA VAL A 419 22.61 8.87 47.78
C VAL A 419 23.31 9.99 48.56
N PRO A 420 23.33 11.27 48.11
CA PRO A 420 24.00 12.34 48.84
C PRO A 420 23.48 12.58 50.27
N PRO A 421 22.15 12.64 50.53
CA PRO A 421 21.67 12.86 51.90
C PRO A 421 21.83 11.64 52.80
N LEU A 422 21.78 10.41 52.25
CA LEU A 422 21.87 9.19 53.06
C LEU A 422 23.31 8.78 53.40
N PHE A 423 24.27 9.00 52.48
CA PHE A 423 25.64 8.51 52.63
C PHE A 423 26.71 9.60 52.73
N MET A 424 26.42 10.83 52.29
CA MET A 424 27.42 11.91 52.18
C MET A 424 27.10 13.13 53.07
N GLY A 425 26.04 13.06 53.88
CA GLY A 425 25.60 14.16 54.75
C GLY A 425 24.99 15.36 54.01
N GLY A 426 24.52 15.16 52.77
CA GLY A 426 23.92 16.22 51.95
C GLY A 426 22.53 16.67 52.44
N VAL A 427 22.10 17.84 51.99
CA VAL A 427 20.75 18.37 52.29
C VAL A 427 19.72 17.72 51.36
N TRP A 428 18.62 17.21 51.92
CA TRP A 428 17.55 16.56 51.17
C TRP A 428 16.94 17.47 50.10
N THR A 429 16.65 18.72 50.43
CA THR A 429 16.04 19.68 49.50
C THR A 429 16.93 19.96 48.30
N ALA A 430 18.24 20.14 48.51
CA ALA A 430 19.21 20.33 47.44
C ALA A 430 19.31 19.10 46.54
N SER A 431 19.32 17.90 47.12
CA SER A 431 19.45 16.64 46.38
C SER A 431 18.20 16.34 45.53
N VAL A 432 17.00 16.62 46.08
CA VAL A 432 15.74 16.53 45.34
C VAL A 432 15.67 17.58 44.23
N TYR A 433 16.11 18.81 44.49
CA TYR A 433 16.21 19.85 43.45
C TYR A 433 17.11 19.38 42.29
N THR A 434 18.31 18.85 42.58
CA THR A 434 19.22 18.31 41.56
C THR A 434 18.59 17.16 40.78
N ALA A 435 17.84 16.26 41.43
CA ALA A 435 17.16 15.17 40.74
C ALA A 435 16.07 15.66 39.79
N LEU A 436 15.29 16.67 40.19
CA LEU A 436 14.27 17.28 39.32
C LEU A 436 14.91 17.99 38.12
N VAL A 437 16.01 18.74 38.34
CA VAL A 437 16.78 19.36 37.26
C VAL A 437 17.32 18.30 36.29
N LEU A 438 17.82 17.17 36.80
CA LEU A 438 18.33 16.08 35.98
C LEU A 438 17.23 15.44 35.11
N LEU A 439 16.00 15.30 35.64
CA LEU A 439 14.85 14.83 34.86
C LEU A 439 14.45 15.81 33.75
N VAL A 440 14.52 17.12 34.02
CA VAL A 440 14.22 18.17 33.03
C VAL A 440 15.27 18.18 31.91
N ILE A 441 16.56 18.21 32.25
CA ILE A 441 17.67 18.15 31.28
C ILE A 441 17.63 16.82 30.52
N GLY A 442 17.19 15.76 31.18
CA GLY A 442 17.03 14.44 30.60
C GLY A 442 16.02 14.36 29.45
N CYS A 443 15.16 15.36 29.20
CA CYS A 443 14.22 15.29 28.07
C CYS A 443 14.98 15.22 26.73
N PRO A 444 14.86 14.13 25.94
CA PRO A 444 15.46 14.02 24.63
C PRO A 444 14.59 14.72 23.57
N CYS A 445 14.12 15.93 23.87
CA CYS A 445 13.13 16.67 23.09
C CYS A 445 13.59 16.87 21.62
N ALA A 446 14.85 17.22 21.40
CA ALA A 446 15.42 17.39 20.06
C ALA A 446 15.52 16.08 19.26
N LEU A 447 15.84 14.95 19.93
CA LEU A 447 15.93 13.64 19.29
C LEU A 447 14.57 13.21 18.74
N VAL A 448 13.50 13.45 19.51
CA VAL A 448 12.13 13.07 19.14
C VAL A 448 11.65 13.89 17.93
N ILE A 449 11.96 15.19 17.91
CA ILE A 449 11.57 16.10 16.81
C ILE A 449 12.37 15.84 15.52
N SER A 450 13.61 15.35 15.64
CA SER A 450 14.50 15.15 14.49
C SER A 450 13.88 14.29 13.38
N THR A 451 13.23 13.17 13.76
CA THR A 451 12.72 12.18 12.79
C THR A 451 11.49 12.70 12.02
N PRO A 452 10.41 13.19 12.68
CA PRO A 452 9.27 13.76 11.97
C PRO A 452 9.66 14.91 11.05
N VAL A 453 10.48 15.86 11.52
CA VAL A 453 10.87 17.04 10.72
C VAL A 453 11.64 16.66 9.48
N THR A 454 12.60 15.73 9.59
CA THR A 454 13.35 15.21 8.44
C THR A 454 12.44 14.48 7.45
N ILE A 455 11.52 13.63 7.94
CA ILE A 455 10.57 12.90 7.09
C ILE A 455 9.65 13.89 6.37
N VAL A 456 9.03 14.84 7.06
CA VAL A 456 8.13 15.83 6.44
C VAL A 456 8.85 16.63 5.37
N SER A 457 10.07 17.08 5.68
CA SER A 457 10.89 17.84 4.74
C SER A 457 11.25 17.03 3.50
N GLY A 458 11.62 15.75 3.68
CA GLY A 458 11.91 14.83 2.59
C GLY A 458 10.69 14.51 1.73
N LEU A 459 9.53 14.24 2.34
CA LEU A 459 8.26 14.02 1.64
C LEU A 459 7.85 15.27 0.84
N ALA A 460 7.95 16.45 1.43
CA ALA A 460 7.64 17.72 0.77
C ALA A 460 8.58 18.00 -0.42
N ALA A 461 9.87 17.69 -0.28
CA ALA A 461 10.84 17.79 -1.37
C ALA A 461 10.52 16.82 -2.51
N ALA A 462 10.26 15.54 -2.20
CA ALA A 462 9.87 14.54 -3.20
C ALA A 462 8.63 14.96 -4.00
N THR A 463 7.62 15.48 -3.30
CA THR A 463 6.37 15.94 -3.94
C THR A 463 6.59 17.12 -4.89
N ARG A 464 7.51 18.04 -4.58
CA ARG A 464 7.88 19.14 -5.50
C ARG A 464 8.54 18.65 -6.80
N HIS A 465 9.09 17.44 -6.79
CA HIS A 465 9.64 16.76 -7.96
C HIS A 465 8.66 15.76 -8.60
N GLY A 466 7.37 15.79 -8.24
CA GLY A 466 6.37 14.88 -8.79
C GLY A 466 6.43 13.45 -8.25
N ILE A 467 7.17 13.21 -7.16
CA ILE A 467 7.31 11.89 -6.53
C ILE A 467 6.39 11.82 -5.30
N LEU A 468 5.39 10.94 -5.37
CA LEU A 468 4.47 10.70 -4.25
C LEU A 468 4.95 9.53 -3.39
N VAL A 469 5.48 9.83 -2.22
CA VAL A 469 5.93 8.83 -1.25
C VAL A 469 4.86 8.64 -0.16
N LYS A 470 4.36 7.42 -0.01
CA LYS A 470 3.23 7.06 0.88
C LYS A 470 3.64 6.92 2.36
N GLY A 471 4.53 7.78 2.86
CA GLY A 471 4.95 7.82 4.27
C GLY A 471 6.46 7.64 4.50
N GLY A 472 6.89 7.92 5.73
CA GLY A 472 8.32 7.95 6.10
C GLY A 472 9.03 6.59 6.00
N LEU A 473 8.32 5.48 6.21
CA LEU A 473 8.87 4.14 6.02
C LEU A 473 9.42 3.97 4.60
N PHE A 474 8.62 4.29 3.59
CA PHE A 474 9.00 4.08 2.19
C PHE A 474 10.12 5.04 1.76
N LEU A 475 10.17 6.24 2.33
CA LEU A 475 11.25 7.19 2.10
C LEU A 475 12.59 6.61 2.59
N GLU A 476 12.62 6.02 3.79
CA GLU A 476 13.83 5.40 4.35
C GLU A 476 14.22 4.10 3.62
N GLN A 477 13.24 3.28 3.26
CA GLN A 477 13.49 2.03 2.53
C GLN A 477 14.04 2.30 1.13
N GLY A 478 13.63 3.40 0.48
CA GLY A 478 14.19 3.80 -0.82
C GLY A 478 15.71 3.96 -0.80
N ARG A 479 16.31 4.35 0.33
CA ARG A 479 17.78 4.44 0.46
C ARG A 479 18.48 3.07 0.53
N ARG A 480 17.78 2.01 0.92
CA ARG A 480 18.32 0.65 1.08
C ARG A 480 18.01 -0.25 -0.11
N LEU A 481 17.60 0.34 -1.22
CA LEU A 481 17.08 -0.40 -2.36
C LEU A 481 18.23 -0.95 -3.20
N ASP A 482 18.45 -2.26 -3.12
CA ASP A 482 19.50 -2.95 -3.90
C ASP A 482 18.98 -3.49 -5.23
N TRP A 483 17.69 -3.87 -5.27
CA TRP A 483 17.00 -4.43 -6.43
C TRP A 483 15.70 -3.70 -6.68
N LEU A 484 15.45 -3.35 -7.94
CA LEU A 484 14.21 -2.79 -8.42
C LEU A 484 13.56 -3.72 -9.44
N ALA A 485 12.41 -4.29 -9.06
CA ALA A 485 11.52 -4.99 -9.97
C ALA A 485 10.58 -4.00 -10.64
N LEU A 486 10.64 -3.95 -11.96
CA LEU A 486 9.85 -3.05 -12.80
C LEU A 486 8.80 -3.86 -13.55
N ASP A 487 7.56 -3.39 -13.48
CA ASP A 487 6.53 -3.84 -14.40
C ASP A 487 6.88 -3.38 -15.84
N LYS A 488 6.46 -4.14 -16.84
CA LYS A 488 6.68 -3.81 -18.25
C LYS A 488 5.69 -2.74 -18.69
N THR A 489 4.41 -3.07 -18.63
CA THR A 489 3.35 -2.35 -19.34
C THR A 489 2.98 -1.07 -18.62
N GLY A 490 3.06 0.08 -19.30
CA GLY A 490 2.74 1.38 -18.71
C GLY A 490 3.80 1.94 -17.76
N THR A 491 4.71 1.10 -17.24
CA THR A 491 5.89 1.50 -16.47
C THR A 491 7.07 1.74 -17.40
N LEU A 492 7.66 0.67 -17.97
CA LEU A 492 8.76 0.78 -18.94
C LEU A 492 8.28 1.24 -20.31
N THR A 493 7.07 0.84 -20.69
CA THR A 493 6.44 1.17 -21.97
C THR A 493 5.37 2.25 -21.83
N HIS A 494 4.86 2.75 -22.96
CA HIS A 494 3.82 3.78 -22.99
C HIS A 494 2.44 3.29 -22.53
N GLY A 495 2.20 1.98 -22.43
CA GLY A 495 0.89 1.40 -22.14
C GLY A 495 -0.11 1.62 -23.27
N LYS A 496 0.39 1.92 -24.48
CA LYS A 496 -0.42 2.25 -25.64
C LYS A 496 0.16 1.59 -26.88
N PRO A 497 -0.60 0.72 -27.57
CA PRO A 497 -0.13 0.07 -28.77
C PRO A 497 0.20 1.11 -29.86
N ARG A 498 1.33 0.91 -30.54
CA ARG A 498 1.76 1.68 -31.71
C ARG A 498 2.14 0.69 -32.81
N GLN A 499 1.80 1.00 -34.06
CA GLN A 499 2.28 0.19 -35.18
C GLN A 499 3.80 0.36 -35.31
N THR A 500 4.51 -0.76 -35.26
CA THR A 500 5.97 -0.84 -35.29
C THR A 500 6.49 -1.26 -36.66
N ASP A 501 5.79 -2.19 -37.32
CA ASP A 501 6.23 -2.80 -38.56
C ASP A 501 5.13 -2.72 -39.63
N PHE A 502 5.56 -2.64 -40.89
CA PHE A 502 4.71 -2.75 -42.07
C PHE A 502 5.47 -3.53 -43.13
N ALA A 503 4.90 -4.63 -43.61
CA ALA A 503 5.45 -5.43 -44.69
C ALA A 503 4.41 -5.58 -45.79
N ALA A 504 4.68 -5.03 -46.97
CA ALA A 504 3.89 -5.31 -48.17
C ALA A 504 4.25 -6.71 -48.68
N LEU A 505 3.23 -7.54 -48.91
CA LEU A 505 3.37 -8.95 -49.30
C LEU A 505 2.77 -9.27 -50.66
N GLY A 506 1.76 -8.51 -51.08
CA GLY A 506 1.11 -8.70 -52.38
C GLY A 506 1.61 -7.72 -53.44
N ASP A 507 0.89 -7.68 -54.56
CA ASP A 507 1.26 -6.89 -55.73
C ASP A 507 0.90 -5.40 -55.60
N LEU A 508 0.17 -5.03 -54.55
CA LEU A 508 -0.18 -3.63 -54.28
C LEU A 508 1.05 -2.80 -53.90
N ALA A 509 1.06 -1.55 -54.35
CA ALA A 509 2.03 -0.57 -53.88
C ALA A 509 1.95 -0.44 -52.34
N PRO A 510 3.10 -0.38 -51.63
CA PRO A 510 3.13 -0.27 -50.16
C PRO A 510 2.25 0.85 -49.59
N SER A 511 2.23 2.01 -50.24
CA SER A 511 1.40 3.16 -49.86
C SER A 511 -0.10 2.87 -49.99
N GLN A 512 -0.49 2.16 -51.06
CA GLN A 512 -1.89 1.80 -51.31
C GLN A 512 -2.38 0.74 -50.31
N ALA A 513 -1.57 -0.29 -50.05
CA ALA A 513 -1.89 -1.29 -49.03
C ALA A 513 -1.99 -0.67 -47.63
N ALA A 514 -1.09 0.26 -47.29
CA ALA A 514 -1.18 1.01 -46.03
C ALA A 514 -2.45 1.87 -45.93
N ALA A 515 -2.84 2.55 -47.02
CA ALA A 515 -4.06 3.35 -47.08
C ALA A 515 -5.34 2.50 -46.91
N LEU A 516 -5.43 1.34 -47.57
CA LEU A 516 -6.55 0.40 -47.41
C LEU A 516 -6.65 -0.12 -45.98
N ALA A 517 -5.54 -0.57 -45.39
CA ALA A 517 -5.50 -1.04 -44.01
C ALA A 517 -5.91 0.08 -43.03
N ALA A 518 -5.38 1.29 -43.21
CA ALA A 518 -5.71 2.44 -42.38
C ALA A 518 -7.19 2.86 -42.48
N SER A 519 -7.80 2.71 -43.66
CA SER A 519 -9.20 3.05 -43.89
C SER A 519 -10.14 2.11 -43.15
N LEU A 520 -9.89 0.80 -43.20
CA LEU A 520 -10.60 -0.19 -42.38
C LEU A 520 -10.36 0.03 -40.89
N ALA A 521 -9.10 0.25 -40.50
CA ALA A 521 -8.71 0.43 -39.10
C ALA A 521 -9.35 1.67 -38.46
N ALA A 522 -9.54 2.75 -39.22
CA ALA A 522 -10.15 3.99 -38.73
C ALA A 522 -11.62 3.86 -38.34
N ARG A 523 -12.32 2.81 -38.77
CA ARG A 523 -13.73 2.53 -38.44
C ARG A 523 -13.91 1.62 -37.22
N SER A 524 -12.81 1.23 -36.54
CA SER A 524 -12.82 0.27 -35.43
C SER A 524 -12.22 0.87 -34.16
N ASP A 525 -12.89 0.65 -33.03
CA ASP A 525 -12.43 1.09 -31.70
C ASP A 525 -11.36 0.17 -31.08
N HIS A 526 -11.03 -0.94 -31.74
CA HIS A 526 -10.04 -1.89 -31.24
C HIS A 526 -8.65 -1.23 -31.11
N PRO A 527 -7.90 -1.43 -30.01
CA PRO A 527 -6.60 -0.78 -29.79
C PRO A 527 -5.59 -0.97 -30.93
N VAL A 528 -5.55 -2.16 -31.55
CA VAL A 528 -4.69 -2.45 -32.72
C VAL A 528 -5.11 -1.60 -33.93
N SER A 529 -6.41 -1.50 -34.21
CA SER A 529 -6.95 -0.68 -35.29
C SER A 529 -6.67 0.81 -35.06
N ARG A 530 -6.85 1.30 -33.83
CA ARG A 530 -6.51 2.68 -33.46
C ARG A 530 -5.03 2.99 -33.66
N ALA A 531 -4.14 2.04 -33.33
CA ALA A 531 -2.70 2.19 -33.52
C ALA A 531 -2.32 2.34 -35.01
N ILE A 532 -2.92 1.53 -35.88
CA ILE A 532 -2.73 1.57 -37.34
C ILE A 532 -3.30 2.88 -37.92
N ALA A 533 -4.52 3.23 -37.53
CA ALA A 533 -5.16 4.46 -37.97
C ALA A 533 -4.37 5.71 -37.56
N ALA A 534 -3.74 5.70 -36.38
CA ALA A 534 -2.90 6.78 -35.88
C ALA A 534 -1.52 6.88 -36.58
N GLU A 535 -0.89 5.75 -36.95
CA GLU A 535 0.29 5.77 -37.85
C GLU A 535 -0.02 6.48 -39.14
N ALA A 536 -1.16 6.14 -39.75
CA ALA A 536 -1.54 6.66 -41.06
C ALA A 536 -1.70 8.19 -41.04
N VAL A 537 -2.31 8.75 -39.98
CA VAL A 537 -2.35 10.22 -39.80
C VAL A 537 -0.95 10.81 -39.75
N ARG A 538 -0.07 10.20 -38.96
CA ARG A 538 1.29 10.72 -38.74
C ARG A 538 2.13 10.69 -40.01
N LYS A 539 1.92 9.69 -40.86
CA LYS A 539 2.58 9.54 -42.17
C LYS A 539 1.90 10.33 -43.29
N GLY A 540 0.80 11.03 -43.02
CA GLY A 540 0.03 11.77 -44.03
C GLY A 540 -0.60 10.86 -45.09
N ILE A 541 -0.97 9.63 -44.73
CA ILE A 541 -1.61 8.68 -45.65
C ILE A 541 -3.09 9.06 -45.78
N GLU A 542 -3.50 9.41 -47.01
CA GLU A 542 -4.91 9.63 -47.33
C GLU A 542 -5.72 8.34 -47.21
N ARG A 543 -6.93 8.47 -46.68
CA ARG A 543 -7.85 7.34 -46.45
C ARG A 543 -8.91 7.29 -47.52
N PHE A 544 -9.35 6.09 -47.85
CA PHE A 544 -10.49 5.84 -48.71
C PHE A 544 -11.79 5.85 -47.89
N ASP A 545 -12.90 6.13 -48.56
CA ASP A 545 -14.21 5.89 -47.97
C ASP A 545 -14.52 4.39 -47.96
N VAL A 546 -15.12 3.94 -46.86
CA VAL A 546 -15.39 2.52 -46.58
C VAL A 546 -16.89 2.31 -46.54
N ALA A 547 -17.41 1.55 -47.50
CA ALA A 547 -18.79 1.09 -47.53
C ALA A 547 -18.91 -0.30 -46.86
N ASP A 548 -20.13 -0.67 -46.42
CA ASP A 548 -20.44 -1.99 -45.86
C ASP A 548 -19.42 -2.48 -44.79
N PHE A 549 -19.07 -1.58 -43.87
CA PHE A 549 -18.14 -1.91 -42.80
C PHE A 549 -18.78 -2.87 -41.79
N ALA A 550 -18.09 -3.97 -41.51
CA ALA A 550 -18.52 -4.97 -40.54
C ALA A 550 -17.36 -5.43 -39.66
N ALA A 551 -17.57 -5.43 -38.35
CA ALA A 551 -16.66 -6.06 -37.40
C ALA A 551 -16.90 -7.58 -37.35
N ILE A 552 -15.82 -8.36 -37.39
CA ILE A 552 -15.83 -9.82 -37.33
C ILE A 552 -15.28 -10.23 -35.96
N PRO A 553 -16.14 -10.58 -34.99
CA PRO A 553 -15.72 -10.87 -33.62
C PRO A 553 -14.67 -11.99 -33.56
N GLY A 554 -13.59 -11.81 -32.79
CA GLY A 554 -12.51 -12.80 -32.71
C GLY A 554 -11.50 -12.79 -33.83
N GLN A 555 -11.67 -11.92 -34.83
CA GLN A 555 -10.96 -12.07 -36.10
C GLN A 555 -10.48 -10.75 -36.68
N GLY A 556 -11.33 -9.72 -36.73
CA GLY A 556 -10.93 -8.44 -37.32
C GLY A 556 -12.11 -7.62 -37.81
N VAL A 557 -11.91 -6.94 -38.94
CA VAL A 557 -12.89 -6.08 -39.59
C VAL A 557 -12.90 -6.29 -41.10
N SER A 558 -13.99 -5.93 -41.74
CA SER A 558 -14.15 -5.98 -43.20
C SER A 558 -14.87 -4.73 -43.71
N GLY A 559 -14.71 -4.44 -44.99
CA GLY A 559 -15.40 -3.35 -45.66
C GLY A 559 -15.13 -3.34 -47.16
N VAL A 560 -15.87 -2.51 -47.89
CA VAL A 560 -15.78 -2.37 -49.34
C VAL A 560 -15.16 -1.01 -49.69
N MET A 561 -14.09 -1.03 -50.49
CA MET A 561 -13.39 0.15 -50.96
C MET A 561 -13.09 -0.01 -52.46
N GLY A 562 -13.50 0.97 -53.27
CA GLY A 562 -13.34 0.90 -54.73
C GLY A 562 -14.05 -0.30 -55.37
N GLY A 563 -15.19 -0.71 -54.81
CA GLY A 563 -15.98 -1.86 -55.28
C GLY A 563 -15.44 -3.24 -54.89
N LYS A 564 -14.30 -3.33 -54.20
CA LYS A 564 -13.68 -4.60 -53.75
C LYS A 564 -13.82 -4.77 -52.25
N ARG A 565 -14.03 -6.01 -51.80
CA ARG A 565 -14.09 -6.34 -50.37
C ARG A 565 -12.69 -6.58 -49.81
N TRP A 566 -12.43 -5.96 -48.66
CA TRP A 566 -11.16 -6.03 -47.95
C TRP A 566 -11.40 -6.48 -46.51
N TYR A 567 -10.44 -7.20 -45.97
CA TYR A 567 -10.42 -7.66 -44.59
C TYR A 567 -9.13 -7.21 -43.90
N LEU A 568 -9.24 -6.86 -42.62
CA LEU A 568 -8.09 -6.56 -41.76
C LEU A 568 -8.27 -7.35 -40.46
N GLY A 569 -7.41 -8.32 -40.20
CA GLY A 569 -7.59 -9.19 -39.05
C GLY A 569 -6.40 -10.06 -38.69
N ASN A 570 -6.58 -10.88 -37.66
CA ASN A 570 -5.56 -11.79 -37.13
C ASN A 570 -5.35 -13.01 -38.03
N HIS A 571 -4.40 -13.87 -37.65
CA HIS A 571 -4.06 -15.08 -38.40
C HIS A 571 -5.27 -16.05 -38.54
N ARG A 572 -6.21 -16.08 -37.59
CA ARG A 572 -7.42 -16.91 -37.71
C ARG A 572 -8.29 -16.48 -38.89
N LEU A 573 -8.48 -15.16 -39.11
CA LEU A 573 -9.23 -14.64 -40.25
C LEU A 573 -8.60 -15.06 -41.58
N VAL A 574 -7.26 -14.99 -41.68
CA VAL A 574 -6.53 -15.38 -42.90
C VAL A 574 -6.74 -16.87 -43.22
N ARG A 575 -6.74 -17.73 -42.19
CA ARG A 575 -7.00 -19.16 -42.34
C ARG A 575 -8.44 -19.44 -42.76
N GLU A 576 -9.42 -18.77 -42.15
CA GLU A 576 -10.84 -18.95 -42.51
C GLU A 576 -11.16 -18.49 -43.94
N LEU A 577 -10.43 -17.49 -44.45
CA LEU A 577 -10.52 -17.05 -45.84
C LEU A 577 -9.74 -17.94 -46.83
N ASN A 578 -9.04 -18.98 -46.36
CA ASN A 578 -8.18 -19.86 -47.17
C ASN A 578 -7.11 -19.09 -47.98
N GLN A 579 -6.54 -18.02 -47.42
CA GLN A 579 -5.53 -17.18 -48.09
C GLN A 579 -4.12 -17.25 -47.45
N CYS A 580 -3.82 -18.31 -46.70
CA CYS A 580 -2.47 -18.52 -46.17
C CYS A 580 -1.49 -18.92 -47.28
N ALA A 581 -0.64 -17.99 -47.69
CA ALA A 581 0.46 -18.25 -48.62
C ALA A 581 1.63 -18.98 -47.93
N PRO A 582 2.44 -19.78 -48.66
CA PRO A 582 3.64 -20.41 -48.12
C PRO A 582 4.61 -19.37 -47.52
N GLY A 583 5.08 -19.59 -46.29
CA GLY A 583 5.98 -18.68 -45.57
C GLY A 583 5.30 -17.51 -44.85
N LEU A 584 3.98 -17.34 -44.98
CA LEU A 584 3.24 -16.32 -44.23
C LEU A 584 3.21 -16.63 -42.73
N GLU A 585 2.96 -17.89 -42.37
CA GLU A 585 2.90 -18.34 -40.96
C GLU A 585 4.25 -18.10 -40.26
N GLU A 586 5.37 -18.39 -40.92
CA GLU A 586 6.70 -18.15 -40.36
C GLU A 586 6.95 -16.65 -40.12
N ARG A 587 6.51 -15.78 -41.04
CA ARG A 587 6.64 -14.32 -40.89
C ARG A 587 5.78 -13.78 -39.76
N ILE A 588 4.55 -14.28 -39.62
CA ILE A 588 3.65 -13.93 -38.50
C ILE A 588 4.29 -14.40 -37.20
N GLY A 589 4.72 -15.67 -37.12
CA GLY A 589 5.34 -16.26 -35.94
C GLY A 589 6.57 -15.48 -35.48
N ARG A 590 7.46 -15.08 -36.39
CA ARG A 590 8.65 -14.28 -36.05
C ARG A 590 8.32 -12.93 -35.39
N LEU A 591 7.23 -12.29 -35.81
CA LEU A 591 6.78 -11.02 -35.23
C LEU A 591 6.07 -11.27 -33.89
N GLU A 592 5.30 -12.34 -33.78
CA GLU A 592 4.62 -12.75 -32.54
C GLU A 592 5.62 -13.17 -31.45
N GLU A 593 6.72 -13.86 -31.80
CA GLU A 593 7.84 -14.19 -30.91
C GLU A 593 8.54 -12.94 -30.35
N GLN A 594 8.48 -11.82 -31.07
CA GLN A 594 8.94 -10.51 -30.58
C GLN A 594 7.91 -9.81 -29.69
N GLY A 595 6.81 -10.48 -29.32
CA GLY A 595 5.73 -9.93 -28.52
C GLY A 595 4.82 -8.94 -29.26
N LYS A 596 4.82 -8.96 -30.60
CA LYS A 596 4.01 -8.05 -31.41
C LYS A 596 2.69 -8.69 -31.78
N SER A 597 1.60 -7.92 -31.76
CA SER A 597 0.32 -8.32 -32.32
C SER A 597 0.30 -8.06 -33.83
N VAL A 598 0.12 -9.12 -34.62
CA VAL A 598 0.15 -9.04 -36.08
C VAL A 598 -1.27 -9.06 -36.65
N VAL A 599 -1.53 -8.16 -37.59
CA VAL A 599 -2.75 -8.17 -38.42
C VAL A 599 -2.39 -8.15 -39.90
N ALA A 600 -3.17 -8.87 -40.68
CA ALA A 600 -3.02 -8.99 -42.13
C ALA A 600 -4.12 -8.20 -42.84
N LEU A 601 -3.73 -7.45 -43.87
CA LEU A 601 -4.66 -6.91 -44.87
C LEU A 601 -4.85 -7.97 -45.95
N VAL A 602 -6.10 -8.37 -46.17
CA VAL A 602 -6.48 -9.45 -47.07
C VAL A 602 -7.45 -8.92 -48.12
N GLY A 603 -7.14 -9.16 -49.39
CA GLY A 603 -8.00 -8.82 -50.53
C GLY A 603 -8.53 -10.06 -51.23
N GLU A 604 -9.12 -9.89 -52.41
CA GLU A 604 -9.59 -11.02 -53.25
C GLU A 604 -8.42 -11.88 -53.77
N THR A 605 -7.24 -11.28 -53.95
CA THR A 605 -6.06 -11.91 -54.56
C THR A 605 -5.05 -12.47 -53.55
N GLY A 606 -5.35 -12.45 -52.25
CA GLY A 606 -4.40 -12.86 -51.21
C GLY A 606 -4.12 -11.79 -50.16
N VAL A 607 -3.23 -12.12 -49.23
CA VAL A 607 -2.69 -11.19 -48.24
C VAL A 607 -1.81 -10.14 -48.93
N GLN A 608 -2.19 -8.87 -48.77
CA GLN A 608 -1.50 -7.75 -49.40
C GLN A 608 -0.46 -7.09 -48.48
N ALA A 609 -0.69 -7.12 -47.17
CA ALA A 609 0.26 -6.56 -46.20
C ALA A 609 0.12 -7.20 -44.82
N LEU A 610 1.21 -7.16 -44.05
CA LEU A 610 1.24 -7.40 -42.60
C LEU A 610 1.55 -6.09 -41.89
N LEU A 611 0.83 -5.85 -40.80
CA LEU A 611 1.04 -4.75 -39.88
C LEU A 611 1.26 -5.33 -38.50
N ALA A 612 2.32 -4.91 -37.82
CA ALA A 612 2.59 -5.32 -36.45
C ALA A 612 2.39 -4.14 -35.51
N VAL A 613 1.78 -4.41 -34.36
CA VAL A 613 1.48 -3.44 -33.32
C VAL A 613 2.03 -3.95 -32.00
N ALA A 614 2.75 -3.10 -31.29
CA ALA A 614 3.28 -3.41 -29.97
C ALA A 614 3.27 -2.17 -29.08
N ASP A 615 3.34 -2.39 -27.77
CA ASP A 615 3.59 -1.32 -26.81
C ASP A 615 5.09 -0.99 -26.80
N THR A 616 5.42 0.29 -26.97
CA THR A 616 6.82 0.73 -27.18
C THR A 616 7.43 1.25 -25.90
N VAL A 617 8.74 1.03 -25.73
CA VAL A 617 9.52 1.49 -24.57
C VAL A 617 9.63 3.03 -24.57
N LYS A 618 9.50 3.66 -23.39
CA LYS A 618 9.72 5.11 -23.25
C LYS A 618 11.21 5.43 -23.34
N ALA A 619 11.56 6.54 -24.01
CA ALA A 619 12.94 7.05 -24.01
C ALA A 619 13.45 7.30 -22.58
N SER A 620 12.62 7.87 -21.71
CA SER A 620 12.96 8.10 -20.30
C SER A 620 13.21 6.82 -19.50
N SER A 621 12.62 5.69 -19.89
CA SER A 621 12.88 4.40 -19.23
C SER A 621 14.32 3.94 -19.47
N ILE A 622 14.86 4.19 -20.67
CA ILE A 622 16.25 3.83 -21.01
C ILE A 622 17.23 4.64 -20.13
N GLU A 623 16.99 5.95 -20.03
CA GLU A 623 17.79 6.85 -19.19
C GLU A 623 17.68 6.47 -17.70
N ALA A 624 16.47 6.26 -17.20
CA ALA A 624 16.20 5.91 -15.80
C ALA A 624 16.87 4.58 -15.39
N VAL A 625 16.77 3.54 -16.22
CA VAL A 625 17.44 2.26 -15.94
C VAL A 625 18.97 2.41 -15.96
N GLY A 626 19.50 3.26 -16.86
CA GLY A 626 20.92 3.59 -16.88
C GLY A 626 21.39 4.33 -15.61
N GLU A 627 20.60 5.27 -15.10
CA GLU A 627 20.85 5.96 -13.84
C GLU A 627 20.80 5.04 -12.63
N LEU A 628 19.79 4.17 -12.55
CA LEU A 628 19.67 3.18 -11.47
C LEU A 628 20.89 2.26 -11.40
N LYS A 629 21.35 1.76 -12.56
CA LYS A 629 22.57 0.93 -12.64
C LYS A 629 23.82 1.69 -12.19
N ARG A 630 23.95 2.99 -12.52
CA ARG A 630 25.05 3.84 -12.04
C ARG A 630 25.02 4.06 -10.52
N LEU A 631 23.84 4.07 -9.92
CA LEU A 631 23.65 4.12 -8.47
C LEU A 631 23.91 2.78 -7.76
N GLY A 632 24.23 1.71 -8.51
CA GLY A 632 24.46 0.37 -7.97
C GLY A 632 23.18 -0.45 -7.75
N ILE A 633 22.03 0.05 -8.21
CA ILE A 633 20.74 -0.63 -8.08
C ILE A 633 20.57 -1.61 -9.25
N GLN A 634 20.37 -2.88 -8.93
CA GLN A 634 20.06 -3.92 -9.91
C GLN A 634 18.61 -3.80 -10.37
N THR A 635 18.34 -4.02 -11.66
CA THR A 635 16.97 -3.94 -12.20
C THR A 635 16.55 -5.28 -12.78
N LEU A 636 15.32 -5.70 -12.49
CA LEU A 636 14.69 -6.88 -13.08
C LEU A 636 13.31 -6.49 -13.61
N MET A 637 12.85 -7.14 -14.66
CA MET A 637 11.51 -6.95 -15.20
C MET A 637 10.61 -8.11 -14.77
N LEU A 638 9.45 -7.81 -14.19
CA LEU A 638 8.39 -8.78 -13.93
C LEU A 638 7.24 -8.45 -14.88
N THR A 639 6.82 -9.42 -15.68
CA THR A 639 5.72 -9.28 -16.65
C THR A 639 4.90 -10.54 -16.71
#